data_AF-A0A8T3Z0N7-F1
#
_entry.id   AF-A0A8T3Z0N7-F1
#
_cell.length_a   1.000
_cell.length_b   1.000
_cell.length_c   1.000
_cell.angle_alpha   90.00
_cell.angle_beta   90.00
_cell.angle_gamma   90.00
#
_symmetry.space_group_name_H-M   'P 1'
#
loop_
_entity.id
_entity.type
_entity.pdbx_description
1 polymer ?
#
loop_
_entity_poly.entity_id
_entity_poly.type
_entity_poly.pdbx_seq_one_letter_code
_entity_poly.pdbx_strand_id
1 'polypeptide(L)'
;MGVALFFNVSEVSATSSTSFTPDEISAASTTVQNQIETTKTLPNSVTIGNKNLTTAQYLHLATQATDRISNNNNTPIALQDDKAPINQEEQLNTGTLSQADYVDFAQRINSYMNDNHQAPPYGLVGQGKISYSSQIYLFSRVLSIYNSTGSLPSFITVKPWTSSNIPILYTTPVTFTPEQIINSAVTLQNRIESTKTIPNTVTVNGITIYTAQFLHLATQATNQLKNNNSSPILLQNDDKPGFSEESLNTGTMTITDYIDFAQRITNHMNDNHQAPPYGFIGLGKISYQSQVYLFTRILTIYNSTGSLPLYVTVKPFTSSNIPILYTPPITFTPEQIVTAAITLQKTIETTKTIPNTVTINAITVYTAQFLHLTTQATVQLKNKSNNPILLQNDDKPGFSEESLRTGTMTLADYLDFAQRITNHMNDNHQAPPYGFIGVGKISYQSQVYLFTRILTIYNSTGSLPQSIAVKSWSTSNIPILYTPPVTFTPSQIAIASLELKNIIETTKTIPNTLTINGITIYTAQYLHLAVQATAQLKNKNNNPILLQNDEKPGYSEESMNSGIMTLADYIDFAQRISNHMDNNHQAPPYGYIGLGKISYQSQIYLYSRILGYYNSNNVLPSNIALKPWSSSNIPTTGINITFNLDQVAETATHVKNNFEIYKSLPESAEVAGVLINISQFLYLLTSSVMQINSSLNQPILFEEFSLPSASYEQMNSGSMLKVEYTDFASRIVNYMNTNRQAPSYGLTGLGKVSFHSQAYIYSQIMDYYKNHQQLPADVYVKSWKSISLLGSTDYGEVVKIGPYGNLMSPVKIAYIVGVHPIEQASHQAMMESISGYDNSLNYCYYIYEVTVTRDAGDYEKGRMNGQLLANKFAVPDIINQRFKLAIDIH
;
A
#
# COMPACT_ATOMS: atom_id res chain seq x y z
N MET A 1 37.54 -36.93 9.07
CA MET A 1 36.42 -37.89 8.97
C MET A 1 35.16 -37.09 8.69
N GLY A 2 34.47 -37.38 7.58
CA GLY A 2 33.30 -36.60 7.15
C GLY A 2 32.92 -36.91 5.70
N VAL A 3 32.41 -38.13 5.51
CA VAL A 3 31.59 -38.70 4.42
C VAL A 3 31.25 -37.77 3.24
N ALA A 4 31.69 -38.15 2.03
CA ALA A 4 31.16 -37.67 0.76
C ALA A 4 30.34 -38.81 0.10
N LEU A 5 29.05 -38.54 -0.10
CA LEU A 5 28.09 -39.40 -0.78
C LEU A 5 28.32 -39.37 -2.30
N PHE A 6 28.45 -40.55 -2.91
CA PHE A 6 28.41 -40.75 -4.36
C PHE A 6 26.96 -40.76 -4.84
N PHE A 7 26.63 -39.95 -5.84
CA PHE A 7 25.45 -40.14 -6.68
C PHE A 7 25.88 -40.65 -8.06
N ASN A 8 25.38 -41.84 -8.42
CA ASN A 8 25.39 -42.38 -9.77
C ASN A 8 24.49 -41.50 -10.66
N VAL A 9 25.04 -40.98 -11.75
CA VAL A 9 24.26 -40.39 -12.84
C VAL A 9 24.35 -41.34 -14.02
N SER A 10 23.23 -41.97 -14.36
CA SER A 10 23.05 -42.75 -15.58
C SER A 10 23.20 -41.83 -16.79
N GLU A 11 24.00 -42.23 -17.78
CA GLU A 11 24.05 -41.60 -19.10
C GLU A 11 22.66 -41.64 -19.74
N VAL A 12 22.08 -40.47 -19.98
CA VAL A 12 20.95 -40.30 -20.90
C VAL A 12 21.55 -39.87 -22.24
N SER A 13 21.47 -40.77 -23.22
CA SER A 13 21.86 -40.48 -24.60
C SER A 13 20.93 -39.38 -25.16
N ALA A 14 21.46 -38.17 -25.31
CA ALA A 14 20.75 -37.07 -25.95
C ALA A 14 20.71 -37.33 -27.48
N THR A 15 19.54 -37.68 -28.00
CA THR A 15 19.29 -37.68 -29.44
C THR A 15 19.45 -36.26 -29.97
N SER A 16 20.44 -36.01 -30.82
CA SER A 16 20.62 -34.73 -31.51
C SER A 16 19.39 -34.41 -32.37
N SER A 17 18.54 -33.47 -31.96
CA SER A 17 17.46 -32.95 -32.80
C SER A 17 18.07 -32.17 -33.97
N THR A 18 17.57 -32.40 -35.18
CA THR A 18 18.00 -31.64 -36.37
C THR A 18 17.46 -30.22 -36.28
N SER A 19 18.30 -29.20 -36.44
CA SER A 19 17.92 -27.79 -36.40
C SER A 19 18.63 -26.98 -37.49
N PHE A 20 18.06 -25.82 -37.86
CA PHE A 20 18.56 -24.95 -38.92
C PHE A 20 18.57 -23.49 -38.47
N THR A 21 19.55 -22.70 -38.89
CA THR A 21 19.56 -21.26 -38.59
C THR A 21 18.58 -20.49 -39.48
N PRO A 22 18.06 -19.33 -39.04
CA PRO A 22 17.31 -18.42 -39.90
C PRO A 22 18.01 -18.09 -41.23
N ASP A 23 19.34 -18.01 -41.25
CA ASP A 23 20.12 -17.77 -42.47
C ASP A 23 20.04 -18.96 -43.46
N GLU A 24 20.19 -20.19 -42.97
CA GLU A 24 20.05 -21.41 -43.78
C GLU A 24 18.63 -21.54 -44.38
N ILE A 25 17.62 -21.20 -43.58
CA ILE A 25 16.21 -21.21 -44.01
C ILE A 25 15.97 -20.13 -45.06
N SER A 26 16.52 -18.92 -44.87
CA SER A 26 16.37 -17.80 -45.83
C SER A 26 17.04 -18.08 -47.18
N ALA A 27 18.20 -18.74 -47.18
CA ALA A 27 18.85 -19.21 -48.40
C ALA A 27 18.00 -20.26 -49.15
N ALA A 28 17.39 -21.21 -48.41
CA ALA A 28 16.46 -22.18 -48.99
C ALA A 28 15.20 -21.50 -49.55
N SER A 29 14.69 -20.46 -48.88
CA SER A 29 13.53 -19.67 -49.34
C SER A 29 13.73 -19.02 -50.70
N THR A 30 14.95 -18.56 -51.02
CA THR A 30 15.27 -18.08 -52.38
C THR A 30 15.09 -19.18 -53.43
N THR A 31 15.50 -20.42 -53.12
CA THR A 31 15.32 -21.57 -54.02
C THR A 31 13.85 -21.94 -54.19
N VAL A 32 13.09 -21.97 -53.08
CA VAL A 32 11.64 -22.24 -53.10
C VAL A 32 10.88 -21.20 -53.90
N GLN A 33 11.17 -19.90 -53.70
CA GLN A 33 10.58 -18.82 -54.48
C GLN A 33 10.83 -19.03 -55.97
N ASN A 34 12.09 -19.20 -56.38
CA ASN A 34 12.45 -19.36 -57.79
C ASN A 34 11.78 -20.58 -58.44
N GLN A 35 11.67 -21.69 -57.71
CA GLN A 35 11.00 -22.89 -58.19
C GLN A 35 9.49 -22.68 -58.38
N ILE A 36 8.82 -22.05 -57.42
CA ILE A 36 7.40 -21.69 -57.54
C ILE A 36 7.19 -20.75 -58.72
N GLU A 37 8.07 -19.74 -58.88
CA GLU A 37 7.97 -18.76 -59.95
C GLU A 37 8.21 -19.35 -61.34
N THR A 38 9.05 -20.37 -61.43
CA THR A 38 9.35 -21.06 -62.69
C THR A 38 8.25 -22.08 -63.04
N THR A 39 7.87 -22.93 -62.08
CA THR A 39 6.98 -24.08 -62.31
C THR A 39 5.50 -23.76 -62.14
N LYS A 40 5.17 -22.66 -61.45
CA LYS A 40 3.81 -22.28 -61.03
C LYS A 40 3.14 -23.32 -60.12
N THR A 41 3.94 -24.17 -59.47
CA THR A 41 3.51 -25.24 -58.56
C THR A 41 4.36 -25.25 -57.29
N LEU A 42 3.85 -25.81 -56.19
CA LEU A 42 4.66 -26.02 -54.98
C LEU A 42 5.76 -27.08 -55.22
N PRO A 43 6.94 -26.94 -54.61
CA PRO A 43 7.96 -27.97 -54.65
C PRO A 43 7.48 -29.26 -53.95
N ASN A 44 7.89 -30.43 -54.46
CA ASN A 44 7.62 -31.73 -53.82
C ASN A 44 8.44 -31.93 -52.53
N SER A 45 9.59 -31.27 -52.41
CA SER A 45 10.45 -31.26 -51.24
C SER A 45 11.32 -30.00 -51.24
N VAL A 46 11.75 -29.55 -50.06
CA VAL A 46 12.64 -28.39 -49.90
C VAL A 46 13.96 -28.85 -49.28
N THR A 47 15.08 -28.52 -49.90
CA THR A 47 16.42 -28.82 -49.35
C THR A 47 16.88 -27.68 -48.45
N ILE A 48 17.17 -27.97 -47.18
CA ILE A 48 17.82 -27.03 -46.24
C ILE A 48 19.07 -27.72 -45.68
N GLY A 49 20.22 -27.10 -45.83
CA GLY A 49 21.52 -27.75 -45.59
C GLY A 49 21.64 -29.03 -46.43
N ASN A 50 21.83 -30.18 -45.77
CA ASN A 50 21.95 -31.50 -46.40
C ASN A 50 20.70 -32.38 -46.24
N LYS A 51 19.54 -31.81 -45.92
CA LYS A 51 18.29 -32.54 -45.66
C LYS A 51 17.18 -32.14 -46.64
N ASN A 52 16.41 -33.12 -47.10
CA ASN A 52 15.19 -32.90 -47.87
C ASN A 52 13.98 -32.95 -46.93
N LEU A 53 13.24 -31.84 -46.86
CA LEU A 53 12.09 -31.64 -46.00
C LEU A 53 10.80 -31.61 -46.82
N THR A 54 9.66 -31.89 -46.18
CA THR A 54 8.35 -31.63 -46.80
C THR A 54 8.07 -30.13 -46.84
N THR A 55 7.18 -29.71 -47.74
CA THR A 55 6.80 -28.29 -47.87
C THR A 55 6.06 -27.76 -46.62
N ALA A 56 5.44 -28.64 -45.83
CA ALA A 56 4.83 -28.28 -44.54
C ALA A 56 5.90 -28.01 -43.49
N GLN A 57 6.90 -28.89 -43.37
CA GLN A 57 8.05 -28.67 -42.49
C GLN A 57 8.79 -27.38 -42.85
N TYR A 58 8.97 -27.10 -44.14
CA TYR A 58 9.53 -25.83 -44.60
C TYR A 58 8.68 -24.63 -44.20
N LEU A 59 7.35 -24.67 -44.37
CA LEU A 59 6.49 -23.56 -43.98
C LEU A 59 6.67 -23.22 -42.50
N HIS A 60 6.70 -24.24 -41.62
CA HIS A 60 6.89 -24.04 -40.19
C HIS A 60 8.24 -23.40 -39.86
N LEU A 61 9.32 -23.85 -40.52
CA LEU A 61 10.65 -23.25 -40.38
C LEU A 61 10.68 -21.81 -40.91
N ALA A 62 10.03 -21.54 -42.05
CA ALA A 62 9.99 -20.21 -42.66
C ALA A 62 9.23 -19.18 -41.80
N THR A 63 8.12 -19.59 -41.17
CA THR A 63 7.37 -18.71 -40.27
C THR A 63 8.12 -18.46 -38.96
N GLN A 64 8.76 -19.48 -38.39
CA GLN A 64 9.62 -19.32 -37.21
C GLN A 64 10.85 -18.45 -37.52
N ALA A 65 11.48 -18.62 -38.70
CA ALA A 65 12.59 -17.78 -39.12
C ALA A 65 12.16 -16.31 -39.28
N THR A 66 10.99 -16.06 -39.88
CA THR A 66 10.43 -14.70 -40.02
C THR A 66 10.23 -14.04 -38.64
N ASP A 67 9.65 -14.75 -37.68
CA ASP A 67 9.47 -14.26 -36.31
C ASP A 67 10.81 -14.00 -35.61
N ARG A 68 11.76 -14.95 -35.68
CA ARG A 68 13.10 -14.83 -35.10
C ARG A 68 13.87 -13.64 -35.67
N ILE A 69 13.87 -13.46 -36.99
CA ILE A 69 14.50 -12.34 -37.66
C ILE A 69 13.87 -11.01 -37.22
N SER A 70 12.53 -10.95 -37.13
CA SER A 70 11.84 -9.74 -36.65
C SER A 70 12.24 -9.34 -35.22
N ASN A 71 12.68 -10.31 -34.41
CA ASN A 71 13.15 -10.14 -33.04
C ASN A 71 14.69 -10.10 -32.92
N ASN A 72 15.43 -9.93 -34.03
CA ASN A 72 16.90 -9.96 -34.06
C ASN A 72 17.51 -11.22 -33.41
N ASN A 73 16.84 -12.37 -33.57
CA ASN A 73 17.21 -13.63 -32.96
C ASN A 73 17.72 -14.61 -34.03
N ASN A 74 18.96 -15.09 -33.90
CA ASN A 74 19.56 -16.07 -34.84
C ASN A 74 19.68 -17.49 -34.25
N THR A 75 18.89 -17.83 -33.23
CA THR A 75 18.93 -19.18 -32.64
C THR A 75 18.45 -20.25 -33.63
N PRO A 76 19.13 -21.41 -33.73
CA PRO A 76 18.67 -22.49 -34.58
C PRO A 76 17.26 -22.98 -34.24
N ILE A 77 16.45 -23.20 -35.26
CA ILE A 77 15.06 -23.66 -35.16
C ILE A 77 15.04 -25.18 -35.36
N ALA A 78 14.47 -25.91 -34.40
CA ALA A 78 14.36 -27.36 -34.46
C ALA A 78 13.32 -27.80 -35.51
N LEU A 79 13.67 -28.83 -36.29
CA LEU A 79 12.78 -29.46 -37.24
C LEU A 79 11.67 -30.23 -36.51
N GLN A 80 10.42 -30.02 -36.93
CA GLN A 80 9.24 -30.74 -36.44
C GLN A 80 8.69 -31.69 -37.52
N ASP A 81 7.89 -32.68 -37.13
CA ASP A 81 7.25 -33.63 -38.05
C ASP A 81 5.86 -33.13 -38.50
N ASP A 82 5.85 -32.07 -39.31
CA ASP A 82 4.61 -31.44 -39.78
C ASP A 82 4.07 -32.00 -41.09
N LYS A 83 2.75 -32.17 -41.16
CA LYS A 83 2.02 -32.63 -42.35
C LYS A 83 1.36 -31.49 -43.12
N ALA A 84 1.16 -31.70 -44.42
CA ALA A 84 0.33 -30.81 -45.23
C ALA A 84 -1.16 -30.89 -44.81
N PRO A 85 -1.96 -29.83 -45.03
CA PRO A 85 -3.39 -29.89 -44.76
C PRO A 85 -4.10 -30.85 -45.71
N ILE A 86 -5.24 -31.41 -45.27
CA ILE A 86 -6.07 -32.32 -46.09
C ILE A 86 -6.67 -31.58 -47.30
N ASN A 87 -6.95 -30.29 -47.15
CA ASN A 87 -7.49 -29.39 -48.16
C ASN A 87 -6.87 -27.99 -48.00
N GLN A 88 -7.03 -27.12 -48.99
CA GLN A 88 -6.70 -25.70 -48.87
C GLN A 88 -7.86 -24.84 -49.38
N GLU A 89 -8.03 -23.65 -48.81
CA GLU A 89 -9.08 -22.71 -49.20
C GLU A 89 -8.44 -21.33 -49.49
N GLU A 90 -8.92 -20.63 -50.52
CA GLU A 90 -8.51 -19.26 -50.79
C GLU A 90 -9.67 -18.33 -51.11
N GLN A 91 -9.65 -17.14 -50.50
CA GLN A 91 -10.53 -16.00 -50.79
C GLN A 91 -9.71 -14.73 -50.54
N LEU A 92 -8.68 -14.51 -51.36
CA LEU A 92 -7.68 -13.45 -51.17
C LEU A 92 -7.81 -12.36 -52.23
N ASN A 93 -7.94 -11.10 -51.79
CA ASN A 93 -7.86 -9.93 -52.64
C ASN A 93 -6.38 -9.51 -52.85
N THR A 94 -6.09 -8.85 -53.97
CA THR A 94 -4.75 -8.27 -54.17
C THR A 94 -4.56 -7.10 -53.21
N GLY A 95 -3.41 -7.04 -52.53
CA GLY A 95 -3.06 -5.94 -51.63
C GLY A 95 -1.67 -6.09 -51.04
N THR A 96 -1.35 -5.28 -50.04
CA THR A 96 -0.05 -5.29 -49.34
C THR A 96 -0.23 -5.59 -47.86
N LEU A 97 0.67 -6.40 -47.31
CA LEU A 97 0.83 -6.62 -45.87
C LEU A 97 2.00 -5.79 -45.36
N SER A 98 1.84 -5.09 -44.23
CA SER A 98 2.98 -4.48 -43.54
C SER A 98 3.85 -5.53 -42.86
N GLN A 99 5.07 -5.16 -42.46
CA GLN A 99 5.92 -6.02 -41.64
C GLN A 99 5.23 -6.53 -40.38
N ALA A 100 4.48 -5.68 -39.69
CA ALA A 100 3.72 -6.09 -38.52
C ALA A 100 2.66 -7.15 -38.88
N ASP A 101 1.94 -6.95 -39.99
CA ASP A 101 0.86 -7.86 -40.39
C ASP A 101 1.36 -9.26 -40.76
N TYR A 102 2.45 -9.36 -41.55
CA TYR A 102 2.96 -10.68 -41.94
C TYR A 102 3.79 -11.35 -40.85
N VAL A 103 4.37 -10.61 -39.89
CA VAL A 103 5.02 -11.19 -38.71
C VAL A 103 3.98 -11.74 -37.73
N ASP A 104 2.91 -10.99 -37.44
CA ASP A 104 1.74 -11.52 -36.70
C ASP A 104 1.20 -12.79 -37.38
N PHE A 105 1.07 -12.74 -38.70
CA PHE A 105 0.56 -13.88 -39.44
C PHE A 105 1.51 -15.09 -39.36
N ALA A 106 2.83 -14.88 -39.41
CA ALA A 106 3.84 -15.92 -39.20
C ALA A 106 3.70 -16.58 -37.82
N GLN A 107 3.50 -15.77 -36.78
CA GLN A 107 3.30 -16.24 -35.41
C GLN A 107 2.02 -17.07 -35.28
N ARG A 108 0.93 -16.65 -35.92
CA ARG A 108 -0.34 -17.42 -35.91
C ARG A 108 -0.21 -18.77 -36.62
N ILE A 109 0.52 -18.84 -37.74
CA ILE A 109 0.82 -20.12 -38.41
C ILE A 109 1.71 -20.99 -37.51
N ASN A 110 2.76 -20.41 -36.92
CA ASN A 110 3.66 -21.11 -36.01
C ASN A 110 2.89 -21.75 -34.84
N SER A 111 2.03 -20.98 -34.16
CA SER A 111 1.19 -21.51 -33.07
C SER A 111 0.29 -22.65 -33.56
N TYR A 112 -0.39 -22.48 -34.69
CA TYR A 112 -1.25 -23.52 -35.26
C TYR A 112 -0.46 -24.81 -35.54
N MET A 113 0.74 -24.71 -36.13
CA MET A 113 1.55 -25.86 -36.49
C MET A 113 2.15 -26.56 -35.26
N ASN A 114 2.57 -25.81 -34.24
CA ASN A 114 3.01 -26.38 -32.97
C ASN A 114 1.91 -27.19 -32.27
N ASP A 115 0.65 -26.73 -32.34
CA ASP A 115 -0.48 -27.39 -31.68
C ASP A 115 -0.98 -28.62 -32.46
N ASN A 116 -0.95 -28.57 -33.80
CA ASN A 116 -1.64 -29.56 -34.65
C ASN A 116 -0.67 -30.51 -35.38
N HIS A 117 0.63 -30.22 -35.43
CA HIS A 117 1.61 -30.90 -36.27
C HIS A 117 1.17 -30.99 -37.75
N GLN A 118 0.41 -29.98 -38.20
CA GLN A 118 -0.17 -29.87 -39.52
C GLN A 118 -0.23 -28.40 -39.93
N ALA A 119 0.13 -28.09 -41.16
CA ALA A 119 0.00 -26.74 -41.70
C ALA A 119 -1.48 -26.35 -41.87
N PRO A 120 -1.86 -25.08 -41.64
CA PRO A 120 -3.26 -24.66 -41.73
C PRO A 120 -3.76 -24.67 -43.19
N PRO A 121 -5.02 -25.07 -43.44
CA PRO A 121 -5.62 -25.07 -44.79
C PRO A 121 -5.74 -23.65 -45.37
N TYR A 122 -5.90 -22.65 -44.50
CA TYR A 122 -5.87 -21.22 -44.81
C TYR A 122 -5.51 -20.40 -43.56
N GLY A 123 -5.12 -19.15 -43.76
CA GLY A 123 -4.98 -18.14 -42.71
C GLY A 123 -5.81 -16.89 -43.01
N LEU A 124 -6.11 -16.07 -42.00
CA LEU A 124 -6.83 -14.80 -42.19
C LEU A 124 -5.87 -13.62 -42.08
N VAL A 125 -5.84 -12.78 -43.11
CA VAL A 125 -5.16 -11.47 -43.13
C VAL A 125 -6.14 -10.39 -43.58
N GLY A 126 -5.76 -9.11 -43.51
CA GLY A 126 -6.62 -7.99 -43.91
C GLY A 126 -7.20 -8.13 -45.33
N GLN A 127 -6.48 -8.79 -46.24
CA GLN A 127 -6.91 -9.02 -47.62
C GLN A 127 -7.77 -10.28 -47.85
N GLY A 128 -8.03 -11.09 -46.81
CA GLY A 128 -8.92 -12.26 -46.87
C GLY A 128 -8.26 -13.58 -46.46
N LYS A 129 -8.82 -14.70 -46.93
CA LYS A 129 -8.30 -16.06 -46.64
C LYS A 129 -7.13 -16.39 -47.56
N ILE A 130 -5.94 -16.58 -47.00
CA ILE A 130 -4.72 -16.97 -47.72
C ILE A 130 -4.50 -18.49 -47.63
N SER A 131 -4.46 -19.20 -48.77
CA SER A 131 -4.31 -20.66 -48.81
C SER A 131 -2.94 -21.15 -48.35
N TYR A 132 -2.82 -22.45 -48.05
CA TYR A 132 -1.53 -23.10 -47.78
C TYR A 132 -0.46 -22.79 -48.84
N SER A 133 -0.82 -22.84 -50.14
CA SER A 133 0.13 -22.53 -51.22
C SER A 133 0.59 -21.07 -51.19
N SER A 134 -0.35 -20.15 -50.97
CA SER A 134 -0.03 -18.73 -50.85
C SER A 134 0.77 -18.40 -49.59
N GLN A 135 0.59 -19.12 -48.48
CA GLN A 135 1.40 -18.96 -47.27
C GLN A 135 2.87 -19.32 -47.53
N ILE A 136 3.12 -20.47 -48.17
CA ILE A 136 4.48 -20.90 -48.55
C ILE A 136 5.14 -19.86 -49.45
N TYR A 137 4.42 -19.37 -50.46
CA TYR A 137 4.96 -18.40 -51.41
C TYR A 137 5.12 -17.00 -50.82
N LEU A 138 4.28 -16.62 -49.85
CA LEU A 138 4.46 -15.40 -49.07
C LEU A 138 5.77 -15.47 -48.30
N PHE A 139 5.95 -16.47 -47.43
CA PHE A 139 7.15 -16.54 -46.58
C PHE A 139 8.43 -16.88 -47.35
N SER A 140 8.35 -17.59 -48.49
CA SER A 140 9.51 -17.74 -49.37
C SER A 140 9.98 -16.41 -49.95
N ARG A 141 9.04 -15.53 -50.35
CA ARG A 141 9.37 -14.19 -50.86
C ARG A 141 9.87 -13.27 -49.75
N VAL A 142 9.22 -13.25 -48.58
CA VAL A 142 9.67 -12.46 -47.41
C VAL A 142 11.13 -12.79 -47.09
N LEU A 143 11.45 -14.08 -46.94
CA LEU A 143 12.80 -14.51 -46.54
C LEU A 143 13.82 -14.39 -47.68
N SER A 144 13.43 -14.52 -48.95
CA SER A 144 14.32 -14.24 -50.08
C SER A 144 14.68 -12.74 -50.19
N ILE A 145 13.74 -11.85 -49.87
CA ILE A 145 14.02 -10.41 -49.77
C ILE A 145 14.98 -10.14 -48.61
N TYR A 146 14.75 -10.76 -47.45
CA TYR A 146 15.69 -10.68 -46.32
C TYR A 146 17.09 -11.17 -46.69
N ASN A 147 17.19 -12.33 -47.34
CA ASN A 147 18.46 -12.92 -47.78
C ASN A 147 19.25 -12.00 -48.74
N SER A 148 18.56 -11.24 -49.58
CA SER A 148 19.19 -10.33 -50.54
C SER A 148 19.48 -8.92 -50.02
N THR A 149 18.67 -8.42 -49.07
CA THR A 149 18.75 -7.04 -48.58
C THR A 149 19.29 -6.91 -47.16
N GLY A 150 19.36 -8.01 -46.41
CA GLY A 150 19.69 -8.02 -44.98
C GLY A 150 18.57 -7.48 -44.07
N SER A 151 17.37 -7.22 -44.59
CA SER A 151 16.24 -6.69 -43.81
C SER A 151 14.91 -7.25 -44.31
N LEU A 152 13.99 -7.48 -43.38
CA LEU A 152 12.63 -7.87 -43.74
C LEU A 152 11.95 -6.73 -44.50
N PRO A 153 11.15 -7.02 -45.55
CA PRO A 153 10.50 -5.97 -46.34
C PRO A 153 9.46 -5.22 -45.50
N SER A 154 9.50 -3.89 -45.49
CA SER A 154 8.51 -3.09 -44.74
C SER A 154 7.07 -3.34 -45.20
N PHE A 155 6.89 -3.68 -46.48
CA PHE A 155 5.62 -4.08 -47.06
C PHE A 155 5.83 -5.19 -48.09
N ILE A 156 4.88 -6.11 -48.21
CA ILE A 156 4.90 -7.17 -49.23
C ILE A 156 3.54 -7.37 -49.89
N THR A 157 3.54 -7.47 -51.22
CA THR A 157 2.32 -7.68 -52.00
C THR A 157 1.87 -9.14 -51.96
N VAL A 158 0.57 -9.36 -51.76
CA VAL A 158 -0.10 -10.66 -51.88
C VAL A 158 -1.13 -10.61 -53.01
N LYS A 159 -1.28 -11.73 -53.72
CA LYS A 159 -2.27 -11.94 -54.79
C LYS A 159 -2.82 -13.37 -54.70
N PRO A 160 -4.06 -13.62 -55.16
CA PRO A 160 -4.57 -14.98 -55.23
C PRO A 160 -3.67 -15.92 -56.04
N TRP A 161 -3.53 -17.16 -55.58
CA TRP A 161 -2.74 -18.25 -56.13
C TRP A 161 -3.26 -18.70 -57.49
N THR A 162 -2.74 -18.08 -58.55
CA THR A 162 -3.03 -18.43 -59.94
C THR A 162 -1.77 -18.35 -60.77
N SER A 163 -1.67 -19.15 -61.84
CA SER A 163 -0.52 -19.12 -62.74
C SER A 163 -0.31 -17.73 -63.39
N SER A 164 -1.37 -16.94 -63.56
CA SER A 164 -1.31 -15.57 -64.08
C SER A 164 -0.78 -14.53 -63.08
N ASN A 165 -0.89 -14.80 -61.77
CA ASN A 165 -0.39 -13.90 -60.73
C ASN A 165 1.06 -14.19 -60.32
N ILE A 166 1.61 -15.35 -60.70
CA ILE A 166 2.97 -15.78 -60.37
C ILE A 166 3.88 -15.52 -61.60
N PRO A 167 5.02 -14.80 -61.49
CA PRO A 167 5.63 -14.29 -60.27
C PRO A 167 4.99 -12.98 -59.76
N ILE A 168 5.01 -12.79 -58.44
CA ILE A 168 4.70 -11.50 -57.81
C ILE A 168 6.02 -10.77 -57.54
N LEU A 169 6.39 -9.88 -58.45
CA LEU A 169 7.62 -9.08 -58.35
C LEU A 169 7.60 -8.17 -57.11
N TYR A 170 8.72 -8.12 -56.40
CA TYR A 170 8.92 -7.16 -55.31
C TYR A 170 9.30 -5.79 -55.90
N THR A 171 8.48 -4.79 -55.63
CA THR A 171 8.79 -3.38 -55.90
C THR A 171 9.00 -2.69 -54.56
N THR A 172 10.08 -1.93 -54.42
CA THR A 172 10.33 -1.15 -53.20
C THR A 172 9.19 -0.18 -52.97
N PRO A 173 8.51 -0.23 -51.80
CA PRO A 173 7.42 0.67 -51.49
C PRO A 173 7.93 2.11 -51.44
N VAL A 174 7.16 3.06 -52.00
CA VAL A 174 7.44 4.48 -51.84
C VAL A 174 6.86 4.92 -50.50
N THR A 175 7.72 5.39 -49.60
CA THR A 175 7.31 5.87 -48.27
C THR A 175 7.82 7.29 -48.04
N PHE A 176 7.09 8.08 -47.25
CA PHE A 176 7.50 9.41 -46.85
C PHE A 176 7.51 9.56 -45.33
N THR A 177 8.53 10.22 -44.78
CA THR A 177 8.52 10.57 -43.36
C THR A 177 7.51 11.69 -43.08
N PRO A 178 6.98 11.80 -41.84
CA PRO A 178 6.14 12.94 -41.46
C PRO A 178 6.78 14.30 -41.78
N GLU A 179 8.09 14.44 -41.61
CA GLU A 179 8.83 15.66 -41.95
C GLU A 179 8.76 16.01 -43.45
N GLN A 180 8.94 15.02 -44.35
CA GLN A 180 8.81 15.22 -45.79
C GLN A 180 7.39 15.66 -46.18
N ILE A 181 6.37 15.11 -45.51
CA ILE A 181 4.97 15.45 -45.71
C ILE A 181 4.68 16.88 -45.22
N ILE A 182 5.21 17.27 -44.05
CA ILE A 182 5.10 18.62 -43.49
C ILE A 182 5.70 19.67 -44.44
N ASN A 183 6.91 19.45 -44.93
CA ASN A 183 7.57 20.37 -45.87
C ASN A 183 6.76 20.56 -47.16
N SER A 184 6.13 19.47 -47.61
CA SER A 184 5.24 19.50 -48.79
C SER A 184 3.93 20.22 -48.48
N ALA A 185 3.40 20.11 -47.26
CA ALA A 185 2.22 20.84 -46.80
C ALA A 185 2.44 22.36 -46.83
N VAL A 186 3.61 22.85 -46.39
CA VAL A 186 3.96 24.29 -46.46
C VAL A 186 3.88 24.80 -47.91
N THR A 187 4.46 24.05 -48.84
CA THR A 187 4.45 24.40 -50.27
C THR A 187 3.04 24.34 -50.85
N LEU A 188 2.26 23.32 -50.49
CA LEU A 188 0.87 23.17 -50.91
C LEU A 188 -0.03 24.28 -50.36
N GLN A 189 0.15 24.70 -49.10
CA GLN A 189 -0.61 25.81 -48.51
C GLN A 189 -0.39 27.09 -49.33
N ASN A 190 0.87 27.45 -49.60
CA ASN A 190 1.19 28.64 -50.39
C ASN A 190 0.56 28.59 -51.79
N ARG A 191 0.52 27.41 -52.42
CA ARG A 191 -0.11 27.21 -53.73
C ARG A 191 -1.63 27.32 -53.67
N ILE A 192 -2.28 26.71 -52.67
CA ILE A 192 -3.74 26.83 -52.46
C ILE A 192 -4.11 28.28 -52.17
N GLU A 193 -3.35 28.97 -51.33
CA GLU A 193 -3.64 30.34 -50.91
C GLU A 193 -3.40 31.36 -52.01
N SER A 194 -2.43 31.15 -52.90
CA SER A 194 -2.19 32.01 -54.06
C SER A 194 -3.22 31.76 -55.17
N THR A 195 -3.50 30.49 -55.50
CA THR A 195 -4.38 30.13 -56.62
C THR A 195 -5.86 30.09 -56.27
N LYS A 196 -6.20 29.99 -54.98
CA LYS A 196 -7.55 29.73 -54.45
C LYS A 196 -8.18 28.44 -54.99
N THR A 197 -7.35 27.48 -55.42
CA THR A 197 -7.78 26.19 -55.99
C THR A 197 -6.95 25.03 -55.41
N ILE A 198 -7.52 23.82 -55.41
CA ILE A 198 -6.77 22.61 -55.06
C ILE A 198 -6.05 22.08 -56.32
N PRO A 199 -4.70 21.98 -56.33
CA PRO A 199 -3.98 21.42 -57.46
C PRO A 199 -4.29 19.92 -57.62
N ASN A 200 -4.11 19.39 -58.84
CA ASN A 200 -4.29 17.96 -59.10
C ASN A 200 -3.17 17.10 -58.48
N THR A 201 -1.97 17.65 -58.38
CA THR A 201 -0.78 16.95 -57.89
C THR A 201 0.03 17.79 -56.91
N VAL A 202 0.77 17.10 -56.06
CA VAL A 202 1.70 17.61 -55.05
C VAL A 202 3.04 16.91 -55.24
N THR A 203 4.14 17.61 -55.04
CA THR A 203 5.48 16.99 -55.02
C THR A 203 5.88 16.75 -53.58
N VAL A 204 6.13 15.49 -53.21
CA VAL A 204 6.64 15.08 -51.89
C VAL A 204 8.03 14.49 -52.08
N ASN A 205 9.05 15.09 -51.48
CA ASN A 205 10.45 14.67 -51.60
C ASN A 205 10.90 14.37 -53.06
N GLY A 206 10.54 15.26 -53.99
CA GLY A 206 10.87 15.10 -55.42
C GLY A 206 9.94 14.18 -56.24
N ILE A 207 9.02 13.46 -55.60
CA ILE A 207 8.05 12.57 -56.27
C ILE A 207 6.72 13.28 -56.44
N THR A 208 6.20 13.33 -57.66
CA THR A 208 4.87 13.90 -57.94
C THR A 208 3.79 12.87 -57.70
N ILE A 209 2.85 13.17 -56.80
CA ILE A 209 1.70 12.33 -56.43
C ILE A 209 0.40 13.10 -56.61
N TYR A 210 -0.74 12.42 -56.68
CA TYR A 210 -2.05 13.05 -56.68
C TYR A 210 -2.38 13.66 -55.31
N THR A 211 -3.14 14.74 -55.31
CA THR A 211 -3.51 15.43 -54.06
C THR A 211 -4.39 14.56 -53.15
N ALA A 212 -5.13 13.60 -53.69
CA ALA A 212 -5.87 12.61 -52.89
C ALA A 212 -4.88 11.75 -52.07
N GLN A 213 -3.84 11.22 -52.71
CA GLN A 213 -2.77 10.50 -52.04
C GLN A 213 -2.08 11.38 -50.98
N PHE A 214 -1.86 12.67 -51.26
CA PHE A 214 -1.34 13.60 -50.26
C PHE A 214 -2.27 13.79 -49.06
N LEU A 215 -3.60 13.86 -49.24
CA LEU A 215 -4.54 13.92 -48.12
C LEU A 215 -4.41 12.70 -47.21
N HIS A 216 -4.21 11.51 -47.80
CA HIS A 216 -3.98 10.30 -47.03
C HIS A 216 -2.69 10.40 -46.20
N LEU A 217 -1.59 10.80 -46.83
CA LEU A 217 -0.31 11.04 -46.15
C LEU A 217 -0.44 12.09 -45.03
N ALA A 218 -1.14 13.19 -45.28
CA ALA A 218 -1.28 14.30 -44.35
C ALA A 218 -2.10 13.92 -43.10
N THR A 219 -3.16 13.12 -43.26
CA THR A 219 -3.97 12.63 -42.13
C THR A 219 -3.23 11.60 -41.30
N GLN A 220 -2.52 10.66 -41.94
CA GLN A 220 -1.64 9.71 -41.25
C GLN A 220 -0.50 10.42 -40.51
N ALA A 221 0.15 11.42 -41.13
CA ALA A 221 1.19 12.21 -40.49
C ALA A 221 0.63 12.97 -39.27
N THR A 222 -0.56 13.57 -39.39
CA THR A 222 -1.21 14.27 -38.26
C THR A 222 -1.46 13.32 -37.07
N ASN A 223 -1.92 12.09 -37.34
CA ASN A 223 -2.11 11.06 -36.31
C ASN A 223 -0.78 10.58 -35.70
N GLN A 224 0.27 10.43 -36.51
CA GLN A 224 1.61 10.05 -36.03
C GLN A 224 2.24 11.14 -35.14
N LEU A 225 2.10 12.41 -35.51
CA LEU A 225 2.63 13.55 -34.75
C LEU A 225 2.03 13.64 -33.34
N LYS A 226 0.73 13.35 -33.17
CA LYS A 226 0.11 13.28 -31.83
C LYS A 226 0.80 12.26 -30.92
N ASN A 227 1.32 11.17 -31.49
CA ASN A 227 1.96 10.07 -30.78
C ASN A 227 3.50 10.15 -30.81
N ASN A 228 4.08 11.27 -31.24
CA ASN A 228 5.53 11.43 -31.46
C ASN A 228 6.14 10.32 -32.33
N ASN A 229 5.38 9.80 -33.30
CA ASN A 229 5.81 8.75 -34.22
C ASN A 229 6.41 9.40 -35.49
N SER A 230 7.63 8.99 -35.86
CA SER A 230 8.35 9.47 -37.06
C SER A 230 8.48 8.41 -38.16
N SER A 231 7.81 7.27 -38.01
CA SER A 231 7.91 6.14 -38.94
C SER A 231 7.44 6.53 -40.35
N PRO A 232 8.15 6.12 -41.41
CA PRO A 232 7.72 6.39 -42.79
C PRO A 232 6.30 5.88 -43.07
N ILE A 233 5.53 6.68 -43.78
CA ILE A 233 4.15 6.40 -44.20
C ILE A 233 4.16 5.90 -45.65
N LEU A 234 3.49 4.78 -45.92
CA LEU A 234 3.35 4.22 -47.26
C LEU A 234 2.48 5.10 -48.16
N LEU A 235 2.98 5.40 -49.36
CA LEU A 235 2.17 5.99 -50.42
C LEU A 235 1.20 4.93 -50.97
N GLN A 236 -0.10 5.18 -50.81
CA GLN A 236 -1.14 4.36 -51.42
C GLN A 236 -1.64 4.95 -52.74
N ASN A 237 -2.19 4.09 -53.59
CA ASN A 237 -2.81 4.49 -54.85
C ASN A 237 -4.27 4.90 -54.60
N ASP A 238 -4.46 6.08 -54.02
CA ASP A 238 -5.78 6.62 -53.72
C ASP A 238 -6.32 7.51 -54.84
N ASP A 239 -7.53 7.20 -55.28
CA ASP A 239 -8.26 7.98 -56.26
C ASP A 239 -8.87 9.25 -55.65
N LYS A 240 -9.04 10.26 -56.50
CA LYS A 240 -9.88 11.42 -56.19
C LYS A 240 -11.36 10.98 -56.15
N PRO A 241 -12.21 11.51 -55.25
CA PRO A 241 -13.63 11.18 -55.27
C PRO A 241 -14.30 11.64 -56.57
N GLY A 242 -15.29 10.87 -57.03
CA GLY A 242 -16.07 11.18 -58.23
C GLY A 242 -16.95 12.43 -58.11
N PHE A 243 -17.23 12.88 -56.88
CA PHE A 243 -17.96 14.13 -56.59
C PHE A 243 -17.42 14.75 -55.29
N SER A 244 -17.85 15.97 -54.96
CA SER A 244 -17.52 16.63 -53.68
C SER A 244 -18.72 17.44 -53.22
N GLU A 245 -19.02 17.43 -51.92
CA GLU A 245 -20.18 18.10 -51.32
C GLU A 245 -19.76 18.92 -50.09
N GLU A 246 -20.32 20.11 -49.90
CA GLU A 246 -20.08 20.94 -48.70
C GLU A 246 -21.38 21.53 -48.15
N SER A 247 -21.52 21.48 -46.83
CA SER A 247 -22.53 22.21 -46.06
C SER A 247 -21.92 22.49 -44.68
N LEU A 248 -21.04 23.49 -44.64
CA LEU A 248 -20.11 23.75 -43.52
C LEU A 248 -20.35 25.15 -42.94
N ASN A 249 -20.44 25.24 -41.61
CA ASN A 249 -20.44 26.51 -40.89
C ASN A 249 -19.02 26.92 -40.49
N THR A 250 -18.78 28.23 -40.36
CA THR A 250 -17.51 28.73 -39.79
C THR A 250 -17.46 28.45 -38.29
N GLY A 251 -16.34 27.93 -37.81
CA GLY A 251 -16.13 27.64 -36.39
C GLY A 251 -14.71 27.18 -36.10
N THR A 252 -14.51 26.60 -34.92
CA THR A 252 -13.23 26.02 -34.49
C THR A 252 -13.35 24.53 -34.25
N MET A 253 -12.25 23.80 -34.47
CA MET A 253 -12.07 22.40 -34.07
C MET A 253 -10.97 22.32 -33.03
N THR A 254 -11.16 21.53 -31.98
CA THR A 254 -10.11 21.20 -31.00
C THR A 254 -9.13 20.17 -31.56
N ILE A 255 -7.97 20.00 -30.92
CA ILE A 255 -7.02 18.92 -31.22
C ILE A 255 -7.66 17.54 -31.20
N THR A 256 -8.60 17.29 -30.28
CA THR A 256 -9.33 16.03 -30.23
C THR A 256 -10.20 15.84 -31.46
N ASP A 257 -10.92 16.89 -31.87
CA ASP A 257 -11.86 16.83 -33.00
C ASP A 257 -11.15 16.57 -34.33
N TYR A 258 -10.05 17.28 -34.62
CA TYR A 258 -9.38 17.11 -35.91
C TYR A 258 -8.51 15.85 -35.97
N ILE A 259 -8.07 15.30 -34.84
CA ILE A 259 -7.38 14.01 -34.80
C ILE A 259 -8.37 12.86 -35.05
N ASP A 260 -9.53 12.87 -34.39
CA ASP A 260 -10.60 11.92 -34.70
C ASP A 260 -10.93 11.98 -36.19
N PHE A 261 -11.08 13.20 -36.73
CA PHE A 261 -11.41 13.37 -38.12
C PHE A 261 -10.30 12.88 -39.07
N ALA A 262 -9.02 13.11 -38.73
CA ALA A 262 -7.88 12.57 -39.48
C ALA A 262 -7.95 11.04 -39.54
N GLN A 263 -8.22 10.39 -38.42
CA GLN A 263 -8.34 8.93 -38.33
C GLN A 263 -9.51 8.41 -39.16
N ARG A 264 -10.67 9.07 -39.15
CA ARG A 264 -11.81 8.68 -40.00
C ARG A 264 -11.50 8.79 -41.49
N ILE A 265 -10.77 9.82 -41.91
CA ILE A 265 -10.32 9.94 -43.31
C ILE A 265 -9.32 8.83 -43.64
N THR A 266 -8.31 8.60 -42.80
CA THR A 266 -7.33 7.52 -42.99
C THR A 266 -8.02 6.16 -43.15
N ASN A 267 -8.98 5.83 -42.28
CA ASN A 267 -9.72 4.57 -42.36
C ASN A 267 -10.52 4.48 -43.67
N HIS A 268 -11.25 5.54 -44.03
CA HIS A 268 -12.00 5.56 -45.28
C HIS A 268 -11.09 5.33 -46.50
N MET A 269 -9.93 5.97 -46.54
CA MET A 269 -8.99 5.83 -47.66
C MET A 269 -8.32 4.46 -47.71
N ASN A 270 -7.97 3.89 -46.55
CA ASN A 270 -7.49 2.50 -46.47
C ASN A 270 -8.53 1.49 -46.99
N ASP A 271 -9.81 1.70 -46.68
CA ASP A 271 -10.89 0.76 -47.04
C ASP A 271 -11.32 0.90 -48.52
N ASN A 272 -11.31 2.11 -49.06
CA ASN A 272 -11.93 2.42 -50.36
C ASN A 272 -10.91 2.74 -51.46
N HIS A 273 -9.64 2.96 -51.12
CA HIS A 273 -8.60 3.47 -52.04
C HIS A 273 -9.05 4.74 -52.79
N GLN A 274 -9.85 5.56 -52.12
CA GLN A 274 -10.40 6.81 -52.66
C GLN A 274 -10.56 7.82 -51.52
N ALA A 275 -10.20 9.08 -51.76
CA ALA A 275 -10.44 10.15 -50.80
C ALA A 275 -11.95 10.40 -50.64
N PRO A 276 -12.44 10.69 -49.42
CA PRO A 276 -13.87 10.86 -49.21
C PRO A 276 -14.41 12.12 -49.91
N PRO A 277 -15.61 12.07 -50.54
CA PRO A 277 -16.24 13.23 -51.18
C PRO A 277 -16.61 14.32 -50.17
N TYR A 278 -16.88 13.93 -48.93
CA TYR A 278 -17.12 14.81 -47.78
C TYR A 278 -16.88 14.05 -46.46
N GLY A 279 -16.74 14.77 -45.36
CA GLY A 279 -16.75 14.23 -44.00
C GLY A 279 -17.74 14.97 -43.10
N PHE A 280 -18.19 14.35 -42.01
CA PHE A 280 -19.00 15.02 -40.98
C PHE A 280 -18.13 15.47 -39.81
N ILE A 281 -18.29 16.72 -39.41
CA ILE A 281 -17.73 17.32 -38.19
C ILE A 281 -18.85 18.10 -37.47
N GLY A 282 -18.62 18.54 -36.23
CA GLY A 282 -19.62 19.30 -35.45
C GLY A 282 -20.13 20.59 -36.13
N LEU A 283 -19.41 21.07 -37.15
CA LEU A 283 -19.75 22.27 -37.94
C LEU A 283 -20.52 21.97 -39.25
N GLY A 284 -20.74 20.69 -39.60
CA GLY A 284 -21.46 20.27 -40.82
C GLY A 284 -20.66 19.31 -41.74
N LYS A 285 -21.06 19.25 -43.02
CA LYS A 285 -20.39 18.46 -44.07
C LYS A 285 -19.19 19.24 -44.62
N ILE A 286 -17.98 18.73 -44.45
CA ILE A 286 -16.73 19.31 -44.96
C ILE A 286 -16.30 18.62 -46.27
N SER A 287 -16.12 19.38 -47.35
CA SER A 287 -15.78 18.84 -48.68
C SER A 287 -14.37 18.25 -48.77
N TYR A 288 -14.09 17.49 -49.84
CA TYR A 288 -12.73 17.05 -50.18
C TYR A 288 -11.72 18.22 -50.20
N GLN A 289 -12.08 19.36 -50.80
CA GLN A 289 -11.23 20.53 -50.89
C GLN A 289 -10.91 21.12 -49.51
N SER A 290 -11.93 21.25 -48.65
CA SER A 290 -11.76 21.72 -47.28
C SER A 290 -10.94 20.75 -46.44
N GLN A 291 -11.08 19.43 -46.64
CA GLN A 291 -10.26 18.42 -45.95
C GLN A 291 -8.78 18.55 -46.31
N VAL A 292 -8.45 18.65 -47.61
CA VAL A 292 -7.08 18.89 -48.08
C VAL A 292 -6.51 20.16 -47.45
N TYR A 293 -7.25 21.27 -47.51
CA TYR A 293 -6.74 22.54 -46.98
C TYR A 293 -6.61 22.54 -45.44
N LEU A 294 -7.52 21.88 -44.72
CA LEU A 294 -7.47 21.73 -43.27
C LEU A 294 -6.19 21.02 -42.82
N PHE A 295 -5.92 19.81 -43.34
CA PHE A 295 -4.74 19.04 -42.92
C PHE A 295 -3.43 19.62 -43.44
N THR A 296 -3.45 20.31 -44.59
CA THR A 296 -2.31 21.11 -45.05
C THR A 296 -1.98 22.23 -44.06
N ARG A 297 -2.99 22.95 -43.57
CA ARG A 297 -2.81 24.03 -42.58
C ARG A 297 -2.37 23.51 -41.23
N ILE A 298 -2.94 22.40 -40.74
CA ILE A 298 -2.53 21.79 -39.46
C ILE A 298 -1.03 21.45 -39.48
N LEU A 299 -0.55 20.81 -40.54
CA LEU A 299 0.87 20.47 -40.68
C LEU A 299 1.76 21.71 -40.85
N THR A 300 1.28 22.75 -41.55
CA THR A 300 2.01 24.01 -41.68
C THR A 300 2.10 24.77 -40.35
N ILE A 301 1.04 24.75 -39.54
CA ILE A 301 1.06 25.32 -38.19
C ILE A 301 2.09 24.56 -37.34
N TYR A 302 2.03 23.22 -37.33
CA TYR A 302 3.00 22.38 -36.64
C TYR A 302 4.44 22.72 -37.04
N ASN A 303 4.71 22.92 -38.33
CA ASN A 303 6.03 23.32 -38.83
C ASN A 303 6.54 24.63 -38.20
N SER A 304 5.63 25.59 -37.97
CA SER A 304 5.97 26.91 -37.43
C SER A 304 6.04 26.96 -35.89
N THR A 305 5.24 26.15 -35.20
CA THR A 305 5.10 26.19 -33.73
C THR A 305 5.85 25.06 -33.03
N GLY A 306 6.22 24.00 -33.75
CA GLY A 306 6.77 22.77 -33.18
C GLY A 306 5.75 21.88 -32.48
N SER A 307 4.45 22.23 -32.52
CA SER A 307 3.39 21.48 -31.84
C SER A 307 2.07 21.54 -32.61
N LEU A 308 1.27 20.49 -32.50
CA LEU A 308 -0.08 20.49 -33.09
C LEU A 308 -0.93 21.59 -32.43
N PRO A 309 -1.71 22.38 -33.20
CA PRO A 309 -2.49 23.48 -32.66
C PRO A 309 -3.61 23.00 -31.74
N LEU A 310 -3.80 23.65 -30.59
CA LEU A 310 -4.90 23.30 -29.67
C LEU A 310 -6.28 23.50 -30.32
N TYR A 311 -6.40 24.53 -31.16
CA TYR A 311 -7.61 24.85 -31.91
C TYR A 311 -7.24 25.27 -33.33
N VAL A 312 -8.08 24.91 -34.31
CA VAL A 312 -7.99 25.40 -35.69
C VAL A 312 -9.32 25.95 -36.16
N THR A 313 -9.29 27.12 -36.80
CA THR A 313 -10.46 27.71 -37.44
C THR A 313 -10.73 27.02 -38.78
N VAL A 314 -11.99 26.63 -39.00
CA VAL A 314 -12.49 25.99 -40.21
C VAL A 314 -13.56 26.89 -40.84
N LYS A 315 -13.50 27.06 -42.16
CA LYS A 315 -14.46 27.84 -42.97
C LYS A 315 -14.74 27.09 -44.28
N PRO A 316 -15.90 27.32 -44.92
CA PRO A 316 -16.17 26.84 -46.28
C PRO A 316 -15.06 27.18 -47.28
N PHE A 317 -14.76 26.27 -48.20
CA PHE A 317 -13.72 26.48 -49.22
C PHE A 317 -14.22 27.44 -50.30
N THR A 318 -14.01 28.74 -50.08
CA THR A 318 -14.33 29.81 -51.04
C THR A 318 -13.15 30.75 -51.20
N SER A 319 -13.05 31.43 -52.34
CA SER A 319 -11.97 32.40 -52.59
C SER A 319 -11.97 33.55 -51.56
N SER A 320 -13.13 33.90 -50.98
CA SER A 320 -13.25 34.94 -49.95
C SER A 320 -12.79 34.50 -48.56
N ASN A 321 -12.79 33.19 -48.27
CA ASN A 321 -12.34 32.65 -46.98
C ASN A 321 -10.85 32.33 -46.93
N ILE A 322 -10.18 32.23 -48.08
CA ILE A 322 -8.78 31.84 -48.19
C ILE A 322 -7.90 33.10 -48.35
N PRO A 323 -6.85 33.32 -47.53
CA PRO A 323 -6.30 32.41 -46.53
C PRO A 323 -7.05 32.45 -45.19
N ILE A 324 -7.08 31.31 -44.48
CA ILE A 324 -7.57 31.25 -43.10
C ILE A 324 -6.35 31.36 -42.16
N LEU A 325 -6.17 32.52 -41.53
CA LEU A 325 -5.03 32.78 -40.64
C LEU A 325 -5.14 32.00 -39.32
N TYR A 326 -3.98 31.60 -38.78
CA TYR A 326 -3.88 31.02 -37.44
C TYR A 326 -3.52 32.12 -36.44
N THR A 327 -4.36 32.27 -35.40
CA THR A 327 -4.09 33.17 -34.27
C THR A 327 -3.79 32.29 -33.06
N PRO A 328 -2.55 32.28 -32.53
CA PRO A 328 -2.21 31.44 -31.39
C PRO A 328 -3.00 31.89 -30.14
N PRO A 329 -3.46 30.94 -29.30
CA PRO A 329 -4.10 31.27 -28.04
C PRO A 329 -3.11 32.02 -27.10
N ILE A 330 -3.62 33.01 -26.36
CA ILE A 330 -2.84 33.68 -25.32
C ILE A 330 -2.83 32.77 -24.08
N THR A 331 -1.63 32.40 -23.61
CA THR A 331 -1.46 31.58 -22.42
C THR A 331 -0.47 32.22 -21.44
N PHE A 332 -0.64 31.97 -20.14
CA PHE A 332 0.28 32.42 -19.10
C PHE A 332 0.78 31.26 -18.25
N THR A 333 2.06 31.28 -17.86
CA THR A 333 2.59 30.30 -16.90
C THR A 333 2.08 30.61 -15.49
N PRO A 334 1.98 29.61 -14.59
CA PRO A 334 1.71 29.83 -13.17
C PRO A 334 2.63 30.89 -12.53
N GLU A 335 3.90 30.96 -12.92
CA GLU A 335 4.86 31.97 -12.43
C GLU A 335 4.48 33.40 -12.84
N GLN A 336 4.07 33.61 -14.10
CA GLN A 336 3.59 34.91 -14.58
C GLN A 336 2.32 35.34 -13.84
N ILE A 337 1.42 34.39 -13.56
CA ILE A 337 0.17 34.63 -12.83
C ILE A 337 0.46 34.98 -11.36
N VAL A 338 1.39 34.27 -10.70
CA VAL A 338 1.85 34.56 -9.33
C VAL A 338 2.44 35.97 -9.25
N THR A 339 3.28 36.36 -10.21
CA THR A 339 3.87 37.71 -10.27
C THR A 339 2.79 38.80 -10.35
N ALA A 340 1.79 38.61 -11.21
CA ALA A 340 0.66 39.51 -11.32
C ALA A 340 -0.21 39.52 -10.06
N ALA A 341 -0.36 38.38 -9.38
CA ALA A 341 -1.14 38.26 -8.15
C ALA A 341 -0.55 39.08 -6.99
N ILE A 342 0.78 39.11 -6.88
CA ILE A 342 1.50 39.93 -5.90
C ILE A 342 1.22 41.42 -6.12
N THR A 343 1.32 41.88 -7.38
CA THR A 343 1.02 43.27 -7.73
C THR A 343 -0.45 43.61 -7.47
N LEU A 344 -1.37 42.72 -7.86
CA LEU A 344 -2.80 42.94 -7.63
C LEU A 344 -3.16 42.98 -6.14
N GLN A 345 -2.61 42.07 -5.32
CA GLN A 345 -2.81 42.09 -3.87
C GLN A 345 -2.38 43.44 -3.29
N LYS A 346 -1.18 43.92 -3.62
CA LYS A 346 -0.67 45.21 -3.13
C LYS A 346 -1.56 46.37 -3.55
N THR A 347 -2.05 46.37 -4.79
CA THR A 347 -3.02 47.37 -5.27
C THR A 347 -4.30 47.32 -4.46
N ILE A 348 -4.92 46.14 -4.29
CA ILE A 348 -6.14 45.96 -3.50
C ILE A 348 -5.94 46.45 -2.05
N GLU A 349 -4.81 46.10 -1.44
CA GLU A 349 -4.52 46.48 -0.06
C GLU A 349 -4.25 47.98 0.11
N THR A 350 -3.75 48.64 -0.93
CA THR A 350 -3.50 50.08 -0.92
C THR A 350 -4.77 50.87 -1.22
N THR A 351 -5.50 50.50 -2.28
CA THR A 351 -6.68 51.25 -2.77
C THR A 351 -7.98 50.85 -2.08
N LYS A 352 -8.03 49.67 -1.46
CA LYS A 352 -9.23 49.03 -0.91
C LYS A 352 -10.33 48.81 -1.96
N THR A 353 -9.95 48.69 -3.23
CA THR A 353 -10.84 48.49 -4.38
C THR A 353 -10.32 47.37 -5.29
N ILE A 354 -11.21 46.73 -6.05
CA ILE A 354 -10.84 45.77 -7.11
C ILE A 354 -10.69 46.54 -8.43
N PRO A 355 -9.49 46.57 -9.06
CA PRO A 355 -9.33 47.16 -10.38
C PRO A 355 -10.09 46.35 -11.46
N ASN A 356 -10.44 46.99 -12.57
CA ASN A 356 -11.13 46.32 -13.68
C ASN A 356 -10.21 45.39 -14.49
N THR A 357 -8.91 45.69 -14.50
CA THR A 357 -7.92 44.97 -15.28
C THR A 357 -6.65 44.68 -14.46
N VAL A 358 -5.90 43.69 -14.92
CA VAL A 358 -4.62 43.24 -14.38
C VAL A 358 -3.65 43.12 -15.56
N THR A 359 -2.40 43.51 -15.38
CA THR A 359 -1.36 43.30 -16.40
C THR A 359 -0.57 42.04 -16.07
N ILE A 360 -0.52 41.10 -17.02
CA ILE A 360 0.28 39.87 -16.94
C ILE A 360 1.24 39.87 -18.12
N ASN A 361 2.55 39.91 -17.86
CA ASN A 361 3.58 39.91 -18.91
C ASN A 361 3.30 40.92 -20.05
N ALA A 362 3.05 42.18 -19.70
CA ALA A 362 2.69 43.29 -20.60
C ALA A 362 1.33 43.17 -21.34
N ILE A 363 0.53 42.14 -21.07
CA ILE A 363 -0.84 41.99 -21.61
C ILE A 363 -1.85 42.43 -20.54
N THR A 364 -2.75 43.34 -20.91
CA THR A 364 -3.86 43.76 -20.04
C THR A 364 -5.03 42.78 -20.19
N VAL A 365 -5.43 42.16 -19.08
CA VAL A 365 -6.57 41.23 -19.00
C VAL A 365 -7.61 41.75 -18.02
N TYR A 366 -8.87 41.34 -18.15
CA TYR A 366 -9.89 41.69 -17.17
C TYR A 366 -9.70 40.92 -15.86
N THR A 367 -10.05 41.53 -14.72
CA THR A 367 -9.87 40.89 -13.41
C THR A 367 -10.70 39.59 -13.27
N ALA A 368 -11.82 39.48 -13.98
CA ALA A 368 -12.61 38.25 -14.03
C ALA A 368 -11.80 37.11 -14.67
N GLN A 369 -11.21 37.37 -15.85
CA GLN A 369 -10.29 36.43 -16.51
C GLN A 369 -9.10 36.08 -15.61
N PHE A 370 -8.58 37.06 -14.85
CA PHE A 370 -7.50 36.80 -13.89
C PHE A 370 -7.92 35.91 -12.72
N LEU A 371 -9.17 36.01 -12.22
CA LEU A 371 -9.69 35.06 -11.23
C LEU A 371 -9.66 33.62 -11.77
N HIS A 372 -10.01 33.43 -13.04
CA HIS A 372 -9.92 32.12 -13.67
C HIS A 372 -8.48 31.60 -13.73
N LEU A 373 -7.55 32.46 -14.15
CA LEU A 373 -6.12 32.13 -14.20
C LEU A 373 -5.56 31.76 -12.82
N THR A 374 -5.89 32.53 -11.78
CA THR A 374 -5.36 32.32 -10.42
C THR A 374 -5.91 31.06 -9.76
N THR A 375 -7.17 30.70 -10.01
CA THR A 375 -7.75 29.43 -9.51
C THR A 375 -7.12 28.21 -10.17
N GLN A 376 -6.97 28.21 -11.49
CA GLN A 376 -6.26 27.17 -12.22
C GLN A 376 -4.78 27.07 -11.79
N ALA A 377 -4.08 28.20 -11.63
CA ALA A 377 -2.70 28.24 -11.16
C ALA A 377 -2.57 27.64 -9.75
N THR A 378 -3.51 27.95 -8.85
CA THR A 378 -3.51 27.38 -7.48
C THR A 378 -3.58 25.85 -7.50
N VAL A 379 -4.44 25.28 -8.36
CA VAL A 379 -4.55 23.82 -8.54
C VAL A 379 -3.29 23.23 -9.18
N GLN A 380 -2.72 23.87 -10.20
CA GLN A 380 -1.50 23.41 -10.85
C GLN A 380 -0.30 23.41 -9.89
N LEU A 381 -0.14 24.45 -9.07
CA LEU A 381 0.97 24.57 -8.11
C LEU A 381 0.92 23.47 -7.04
N LYS A 382 -0.28 23.06 -6.60
CA LYS A 382 -0.44 21.89 -5.72
C LYS A 382 0.13 20.61 -6.37
N ASN A 383 -0.06 20.46 -7.68
CA ASN A 383 0.39 19.32 -8.47
C ASN A 383 1.80 19.50 -9.05
N LYS A 384 2.52 20.58 -8.67
CA LYS A 384 3.85 20.94 -9.22
C LYS A 384 3.87 21.04 -10.76
N SER A 385 2.74 21.41 -11.37
CA SER A 385 2.64 21.63 -12.81
C SER A 385 2.97 23.09 -13.14
N ASN A 386 3.70 23.31 -14.24
CA ASN A 386 4.01 24.63 -14.78
C ASN A 386 3.43 24.83 -16.19
N ASN A 387 2.36 24.10 -16.52
CA ASN A 387 1.77 24.12 -17.85
C ASN A 387 1.11 25.50 -18.11
N PRO A 388 1.34 26.13 -19.27
CA PRO A 388 0.68 27.39 -19.60
C PRO A 388 -0.86 27.26 -19.51
N ILE A 389 -1.48 28.24 -18.86
CA ILE A 389 -2.93 28.34 -18.67
C ILE A 389 -3.50 29.27 -19.74
N LEU A 390 -4.53 28.80 -20.45
CA LEU A 390 -5.24 29.55 -21.48
C LEU A 390 -5.99 30.75 -20.89
N LEU A 391 -5.79 31.94 -21.47
CA LEU A 391 -6.64 33.09 -21.21
C LEU A 391 -7.99 32.89 -21.91
N GLN A 392 -9.04 32.69 -21.11
CA GLN A 392 -10.41 32.61 -21.61
C GLN A 392 -11.08 33.99 -21.63
N ASN A 393 -12.09 34.12 -22.48
CA ASN A 393 -12.88 35.34 -22.55
C ASN A 393 -14.01 35.31 -21.53
N ASP A 394 -13.66 35.53 -20.25
CA ASP A 394 -14.63 35.51 -19.15
C ASP A 394 -15.15 36.90 -18.79
N ASP A 395 -16.47 37.02 -18.71
CA ASP A 395 -17.15 38.24 -18.31
C ASP A 395 -17.14 38.42 -16.78
N LYS A 396 -17.21 39.69 -16.34
CA LYS A 396 -17.48 40.04 -14.95
C LYS A 396 -18.95 39.71 -14.62
N PRO A 397 -19.28 39.22 -13.41
CA PRO A 397 -20.67 39.00 -13.03
C PRO A 397 -21.46 40.31 -12.98
N GLY A 398 -22.74 40.24 -13.35
CA GLY A 398 -23.66 41.40 -13.33
C GLY A 398 -23.96 41.94 -11.93
N PHE A 399 -23.75 41.14 -10.88
CA PHE A 399 -23.88 41.53 -9.48
C PHE A 399 -22.84 40.78 -8.62
N SER A 400 -22.71 41.16 -7.35
CA SER A 400 -21.88 40.45 -6.38
C SER A 400 -22.54 40.51 -5.02
N GLU A 401 -22.50 39.41 -4.25
CA GLU A 401 -23.20 39.27 -2.98
C GLU A 401 -22.31 38.61 -1.93
N GLU A 402 -22.42 39.02 -0.67
CA GLU A 402 -21.66 38.44 0.44
C GLU A 402 -22.49 38.25 1.70
N SER A 403 -22.25 37.12 2.37
CA SER A 403 -22.67 36.84 3.75
C SER A 403 -21.62 35.95 4.39
N LEU A 404 -20.48 36.54 4.76
CA LEU A 404 -19.27 35.84 5.17
C LEU A 404 -18.88 36.17 6.62
N ARG A 405 -18.68 35.14 7.45
CA ARG A 405 -18.13 35.29 8.81
C ARG A 405 -16.60 35.18 8.78
N THR A 406 -15.93 35.80 9.76
CA THR A 406 -14.49 35.59 9.95
C THR A 406 -14.22 34.12 10.26
N GLY A 407 -13.23 33.55 9.58
CA GLY A 407 -12.77 32.19 9.84
C GLY A 407 -11.56 31.81 9.02
N THR A 408 -11.32 30.51 8.85
CA THR A 408 -10.19 29.96 8.11
C THR A 408 -10.66 28.94 7.08
N MET A 409 -9.91 28.82 6.00
CA MET A 409 -10.03 27.73 5.01
C MET A 409 -8.77 26.88 5.08
N THR A 410 -8.91 25.57 5.13
CA THR A 410 -7.77 24.64 5.01
C THR A 410 -7.27 24.57 3.57
N LEU A 411 -6.08 24.01 3.34
CA LEU A 411 -5.54 23.69 2.01
C LEU A 411 -6.55 22.92 1.15
N ALA A 412 -7.26 21.95 1.73
CA ALA A 412 -8.27 21.19 1.01
C ALA A 412 -9.46 22.08 0.62
N ASP A 413 -9.96 22.92 1.54
CA ASP A 413 -11.14 23.75 1.32
C ASP A 413 -10.95 24.74 0.18
N TYR A 414 -9.80 25.44 0.11
CA TYR A 414 -9.59 26.43 -0.95
C TYR A 414 -9.18 25.81 -2.29
N LEU A 415 -8.62 24.60 -2.30
CA LEU A 415 -8.38 23.85 -3.54
C LEU A 415 -9.69 23.36 -4.16
N ASP A 416 -10.60 22.79 -3.34
CA ASP A 416 -11.97 22.49 -3.77
C ASP A 416 -12.65 23.74 -4.34
N PHE A 417 -12.56 24.85 -3.60
CA PHE A 417 -13.19 26.09 -4.02
C PHE A 417 -12.60 26.64 -5.33
N ALA A 418 -11.28 26.56 -5.52
CA ALA A 418 -10.61 26.93 -6.77
C ALA A 418 -11.17 26.13 -7.95
N GLN A 419 -11.32 24.81 -7.77
CA GLN A 419 -11.86 23.92 -8.80
C GLN A 419 -13.30 24.26 -9.13
N ARG A 420 -14.14 24.54 -8.13
CA ARG A 420 -15.54 24.94 -8.37
C ARG A 420 -15.65 26.25 -9.14
N ILE A 421 -14.80 27.24 -8.85
CA ILE A 421 -14.75 28.48 -9.62
C ILE A 421 -14.28 28.20 -11.05
N THR A 422 -13.21 27.42 -11.24
CA THR A 422 -12.70 27.05 -12.56
C THR A 422 -13.79 26.36 -13.40
N ASN A 423 -14.51 25.39 -12.83
CA ASN A 423 -15.59 24.71 -13.54
C ASN A 423 -16.73 25.68 -13.92
N HIS A 424 -17.16 26.54 -12.98
CA HIS A 424 -18.19 27.54 -13.27
C HIS A 424 -17.79 28.47 -14.42
N MET A 425 -16.54 28.93 -14.44
CA MET A 425 -16.05 29.86 -15.48
C MET A 425 -15.87 29.16 -16.83
N ASN A 426 -15.42 27.90 -16.84
CA ASN A 426 -15.39 27.08 -18.06
C ASN A 426 -16.79 26.89 -18.67
N ASP A 427 -17.80 26.68 -17.83
CA ASP A 427 -19.17 26.38 -18.28
C ASP A 427 -19.94 27.64 -18.72
N ASN A 428 -19.71 28.78 -18.06
CA ASN A 428 -20.55 29.98 -18.20
C ASN A 428 -19.84 31.15 -18.89
N HIS A 429 -18.51 31.08 -19.07
CA HIS A 429 -17.69 32.21 -19.54
C HIS A 429 -17.93 33.50 -18.75
N GLN A 430 -18.20 33.37 -17.45
CA GLN A 430 -18.45 34.47 -16.53
C GLN A 430 -17.95 34.09 -15.13
N ALA A 431 -17.29 35.03 -14.44
CA ALA A 431 -16.89 34.81 -13.05
C ALA A 431 -18.12 34.74 -12.12
N PRO A 432 -18.14 33.85 -11.12
CA PRO A 432 -19.31 33.69 -10.27
C PRO A 432 -19.57 34.94 -9.40
N PRO A 433 -20.83 35.36 -9.23
CA PRO A 433 -21.17 36.51 -8.37
C PRO A 433 -20.87 36.24 -6.88
N TYR A 434 -20.85 34.97 -6.48
CA TYR A 434 -20.50 34.50 -5.15
C TYR A 434 -20.12 33.01 -5.17
N GLY A 435 -19.52 32.51 -4.08
CA GLY A 435 -19.33 31.08 -3.80
C GLY A 435 -19.72 30.71 -2.38
N PHE A 436 -19.95 29.42 -2.13
CA PHE A 436 -20.15 28.90 -0.76
C PHE A 436 -18.87 28.24 -0.24
N ILE A 437 -18.47 28.62 0.97
CA ILE A 437 -17.38 28.01 1.75
C ILE A 437 -17.88 27.77 3.19
N GLY A 438 -17.16 27.00 3.99
CA GLY A 438 -17.62 26.57 5.32
C GLY A 438 -18.10 27.70 6.26
N VAL A 439 -17.58 28.91 6.08
CA VAL A 439 -17.90 30.08 6.92
C VAL A 439 -18.86 31.10 6.26
N GLY A 440 -19.44 30.77 5.10
CA GLY A 440 -20.52 31.55 4.48
C GLY A 440 -20.39 31.75 2.97
N LYS A 441 -21.13 32.76 2.48
CA LYS A 441 -21.21 33.16 1.07
C LYS A 441 -20.16 34.22 0.79
N ILE A 442 -19.16 33.89 -0.05
CA ILE A 442 -18.01 34.76 -0.38
C ILE A 442 -18.24 35.48 -1.72
N SER A 443 -18.07 36.80 -1.76
CA SER A 443 -18.31 37.65 -2.95
C SER A 443 -17.27 37.49 -4.05
N TYR A 444 -17.56 37.98 -5.26
CA TYR A 444 -16.57 38.07 -6.35
C TYR A 444 -15.28 38.81 -5.93
N GLN A 445 -15.40 39.93 -5.21
CA GLN A 445 -14.26 40.70 -4.74
C GLN A 445 -13.40 39.90 -3.75
N SER A 446 -14.04 39.22 -2.80
CA SER A 446 -13.36 38.37 -1.83
C SER A 446 -12.71 37.14 -2.47
N GLN A 447 -13.30 36.58 -3.54
CA GLN A 447 -12.68 35.48 -4.31
C GLN A 447 -11.37 35.93 -4.97
N VAL A 448 -11.37 37.08 -5.65
CA VAL A 448 -10.16 37.67 -6.26
C VAL A 448 -9.08 37.93 -5.19
N TYR A 449 -9.46 38.51 -4.06
CA TYR A 449 -8.50 38.80 -2.99
C TYR A 449 -8.01 37.55 -2.27
N LEU A 450 -8.84 36.51 -2.15
CA LEU A 450 -8.44 35.22 -1.57
C LEU A 450 -7.33 34.57 -2.42
N PHE A 451 -7.57 34.38 -3.73
CA PHE A 451 -6.61 33.68 -4.59
C PHE A 451 -5.35 34.49 -4.87
N THR A 452 -5.41 35.82 -4.88
CA THR A 452 -4.19 36.63 -4.92
C THR A 452 -3.33 36.45 -3.67
N ARG A 453 -3.95 36.46 -2.46
CA ARG A 453 -3.23 36.20 -1.21
C ARG A 453 -2.61 34.81 -1.14
N ILE A 454 -3.34 33.78 -1.58
CA ILE A 454 -2.83 32.40 -1.62
C ILE A 454 -1.55 32.33 -2.47
N LEU A 455 -1.58 32.91 -3.67
CA LEU A 455 -0.43 32.90 -4.58
C LEU A 455 0.74 33.76 -4.07
N THR A 456 0.47 34.88 -3.40
CA THR A 456 1.55 35.67 -2.75
C THR A 456 2.20 34.91 -1.60
N ILE A 457 1.44 34.18 -0.78
CA ILE A 457 1.99 33.33 0.29
C ILE A 457 2.81 32.18 -0.30
N TYR A 458 2.33 31.57 -1.39
CA TYR A 458 3.11 30.57 -2.13
C TYR A 458 4.46 31.12 -2.58
N ASN A 459 4.48 32.32 -3.15
CA ASN A 459 5.71 32.96 -3.60
C ASN A 459 6.71 33.21 -2.46
N SER A 460 6.26 33.60 -1.27
CA SER A 460 7.16 33.91 -0.14
C SER A 460 7.61 32.68 0.64
N THR A 461 6.82 31.60 0.67
CA THR A 461 7.10 30.40 1.47
C THR A 461 7.56 29.19 0.65
N GLY A 462 7.41 29.24 -0.68
CA GLY A 462 7.65 28.11 -1.58
C GLY A 462 6.59 27.00 -1.50
N SER A 463 5.51 27.20 -0.74
CA SER A 463 4.43 26.21 -0.59
C SER A 463 3.06 26.86 -0.40
N LEU A 464 2.00 26.17 -0.82
CA LEU A 464 0.64 26.65 -0.58
C LEU A 464 0.34 26.64 0.93
N PRO A 465 -0.32 27.68 1.48
CA PRO A 465 -0.58 27.78 2.92
C PRO A 465 -1.47 26.63 3.42
N GLN A 466 -1.13 26.00 4.54
CA GLN A 466 -1.95 24.92 5.12
C GLN A 466 -3.34 25.39 5.54
N SER A 467 -3.45 26.67 5.92
CA SER A 467 -4.72 27.35 6.15
C SER A 467 -4.60 28.82 5.82
N ILE A 468 -5.70 29.45 5.42
CA ILE A 468 -5.76 30.89 5.16
C ILE A 468 -6.99 31.52 5.81
N ALA A 469 -6.80 32.67 6.46
CA ALA A 469 -7.89 33.42 7.07
C ALA A 469 -8.75 34.11 6.01
N VAL A 470 -10.07 34.08 6.18
CA VAL A 470 -11.07 34.77 5.36
C VAL A 470 -11.91 35.69 6.24
N LYS A 471 -12.25 36.87 5.72
CA LYS A 471 -13.11 37.88 6.34
C LYS A 471 -13.99 38.51 5.27
N SER A 472 -15.13 39.06 5.66
CA SER A 472 -15.98 39.81 4.74
C SER A 472 -15.24 40.99 4.11
N TRP A 473 -15.59 41.31 2.87
CA TRP A 473 -15.07 42.45 2.12
C TRP A 473 -15.49 43.76 2.80
N SER A 474 -14.54 44.40 3.48
CA SER A 474 -14.69 45.76 3.99
C SER A 474 -13.34 46.47 4.01
N THR A 475 -13.35 47.79 3.97
CA THR A 475 -12.13 48.61 4.10
C THR A 475 -11.43 48.38 5.45
N SER A 476 -12.18 48.06 6.51
CA SER A 476 -11.64 47.76 7.84
C SER A 476 -10.98 46.38 7.97
N ASN A 477 -11.36 45.42 7.12
CA ASN A 477 -10.79 44.07 7.14
C ASN A 477 -9.53 43.92 6.27
N ILE A 478 -9.29 44.86 5.35
CA ILE A 478 -8.17 44.81 4.40
C ILE A 478 -7.02 45.69 4.94
N PRO A 479 -5.77 45.21 5.06
CA PRO A 479 -5.28 43.88 4.66
C PRO A 479 -5.63 42.78 5.67
N ILE A 480 -5.84 41.56 5.17
CA ILE A 480 -5.91 40.36 6.01
C ILE A 480 -4.50 39.75 6.09
N LEU A 481 -3.82 39.94 7.22
CA LEU A 481 -2.46 39.46 7.42
C LEU A 481 -2.40 37.92 7.49
N TYR A 482 -1.30 37.35 6.99
CA TYR A 482 -0.99 35.93 7.12
C TYR A 482 -0.08 35.71 8.33
N THR A 483 -0.52 34.89 9.28
CA THR A 483 0.28 34.44 10.43
C THR A 483 0.65 32.99 10.18
N PRO A 484 1.93 32.65 9.97
CA PRO A 484 2.33 31.27 9.72
C PRO A 484 2.07 30.40 10.97
N PRO A 485 1.69 29.13 10.79
CA PRO A 485 1.54 28.20 11.89
C PRO A 485 2.88 28.01 12.62
N VAL A 486 2.84 28.02 13.95
CA VAL A 486 4.02 27.74 14.78
C VAL A 486 4.18 26.23 14.91
N THR A 487 5.35 25.70 14.56
CA THR A 487 5.64 24.26 14.65
C THR A 487 6.95 24.00 15.39
N PHE A 488 7.06 22.86 16.08
CA PHE A 488 8.27 22.43 16.77
C PHE A 488 8.68 21.02 16.33
N THR A 489 9.98 20.80 16.14
CA THR A 489 10.51 19.44 15.91
C THR A 489 10.45 18.60 17.18
N PRO A 490 10.32 17.25 17.08
CA PRO A 490 10.43 16.36 18.24
C PRO A 490 11.69 16.59 19.08
N SER A 491 12.82 16.95 18.46
CA SER A 491 14.05 17.31 19.17
C SER A 491 13.90 18.57 20.03
N GLN A 492 13.28 19.64 19.51
CA GLN A 492 13.03 20.87 20.29
C GLN A 492 12.10 20.58 21.49
N ILE A 493 11.10 19.71 21.29
CA ILE A 493 10.16 19.30 22.35
C ILE A 493 10.88 18.44 23.41
N ALA A 494 11.81 17.58 23.00
CA ALA A 494 12.60 16.75 23.92
C ALA A 494 13.54 17.57 24.82
N ILE A 495 14.17 18.62 24.26
CA ILE A 495 14.99 19.57 25.03
C ILE A 495 14.12 20.27 26.09
N ALA A 496 13.00 20.85 25.69
CA ALA A 496 12.07 21.51 26.61
C ALA A 496 11.49 20.55 27.66
N SER A 497 11.30 19.27 27.31
CA SER A 497 10.86 18.23 28.24
C SER A 497 11.87 17.95 29.34
N LEU A 498 13.17 17.93 29.02
CA LEU A 498 14.23 17.77 30.02
C LEU A 498 14.25 18.94 31.01
N GLU A 499 14.08 20.18 30.52
CA GLU A 499 13.98 21.37 31.35
C GLU A 499 12.74 21.31 32.26
N LEU A 500 11.57 21.01 31.70
CA LEU A 500 10.32 20.90 32.45
C LEU A 500 10.40 19.81 33.53
N LYS A 501 10.97 18.64 33.20
CA LYS A 501 11.24 17.57 34.18
C LYS A 501 12.04 18.10 35.36
N ASN A 502 13.17 18.78 35.10
CA ASN A 502 14.05 19.28 36.16
C ASN A 502 13.38 20.36 37.01
N ILE A 503 12.56 21.22 36.39
CA ILE A 503 11.74 22.21 37.12
C ILE A 503 10.78 21.48 38.07
N ILE A 504 9.98 20.54 37.56
CA ILE A 504 9.03 19.77 38.37
C ILE A 504 9.74 19.03 39.52
N GLU A 505 10.89 18.41 39.25
CA GLU A 505 11.67 17.69 40.26
C GLU A 505 12.24 18.61 41.34
N THR A 506 12.55 19.87 41.00
CA THR A 506 13.10 20.85 41.94
C THR A 506 11.98 21.53 42.74
N THR A 507 10.94 22.02 42.07
CA THR A 507 9.89 22.84 42.69
C THR A 507 8.74 22.01 43.26
N LYS A 508 8.61 20.74 42.85
CA LYS A 508 7.45 19.86 43.13
C LYS A 508 6.12 20.44 42.64
N THR A 509 6.18 21.35 41.66
CA THR A 509 5.04 22.04 41.07
C THR A 509 5.16 22.04 39.54
N ILE A 510 4.03 22.19 38.84
CA ILE A 510 4.00 22.32 37.38
C ILE A 510 3.84 23.81 37.04
N PRO A 511 4.74 24.40 36.24
CA PRO A 511 4.59 25.78 35.80
C PRO A 511 3.38 25.95 34.86
N ASN A 512 2.82 27.16 34.78
CA ASN A 512 1.70 27.45 33.87
C ASN A 512 2.14 27.51 32.40
N THR A 513 3.39 27.91 32.16
CA THR A 513 3.98 28.06 30.85
C THR A 513 5.41 27.55 30.84
N LEU A 514 5.92 27.27 29.63
CA LEU A 514 7.30 26.92 29.36
C LEU A 514 7.71 27.49 28.00
N THR A 515 9.00 27.52 27.72
CA THR A 515 9.54 28.05 26.46
C THR A 515 10.05 26.92 25.59
N ILE A 516 9.63 26.87 24.33
CA ILE A 516 10.21 25.98 23.30
C ILE A 516 10.78 26.86 22.20
N ASN A 517 12.09 26.76 21.95
CA ASN A 517 12.78 27.51 20.89
C ASN A 517 12.46 29.04 20.91
N GLY A 518 12.44 29.64 22.12
CA GLY A 518 12.17 31.06 22.31
C GLY A 518 10.68 31.46 22.34
N ILE A 519 9.75 30.52 22.13
CA ILE A 519 8.30 30.77 22.16
C ILE A 519 7.71 30.27 23.47
N THR A 520 7.08 31.17 24.22
CA THR A 520 6.34 30.82 25.45
C THR A 520 5.01 30.16 25.08
N ILE A 521 4.76 28.96 25.62
CA ILE A 521 3.52 28.18 25.44
C ILE A 521 2.94 27.76 26.79
N TYR A 522 1.65 27.45 26.84
CA TYR A 522 1.02 26.87 28.01
C TYR A 522 1.35 25.38 28.16
N THR A 523 1.39 24.90 29.40
CA THR A 523 1.75 23.50 29.69
C THR A 523 0.76 22.49 29.12
N ALA A 524 -0.51 22.88 28.91
CA ALA A 524 -1.48 22.05 28.21
C ALA A 524 -1.07 21.83 26.74
N GLN A 525 -0.68 22.90 26.04
CA GLN A 525 -0.17 22.82 24.67
C GLN A 525 1.10 21.97 24.60
N TYR A 526 1.98 22.06 25.61
CA TYR A 526 3.14 21.17 25.71
C TYR A 526 2.73 19.70 25.82
N LEU A 527 1.71 19.35 26.62
CA LEU A 527 1.29 17.95 26.75
C LEU A 527 0.93 17.37 25.38
N HIS A 528 0.21 18.14 24.55
CA HIS A 528 -0.14 17.72 23.19
C HIS A 528 1.10 17.49 22.32
N LEU A 529 2.01 18.46 22.30
CA LEU A 529 3.28 18.35 21.58
C LEU A 529 4.10 17.14 22.06
N ALA A 530 4.14 16.90 23.37
CA ALA A 530 4.92 15.84 23.99
C ALA A 530 4.40 14.44 23.64
N VAL A 531 3.08 14.24 23.64
CA VAL A 531 2.50 12.94 23.27
C VAL A 531 2.65 12.65 21.77
N GLN A 532 2.49 13.66 20.92
CA GLN A 532 2.73 13.54 19.48
C GLN A 532 4.21 13.28 19.17
N ALA A 533 5.13 13.98 19.84
CA ALA A 533 6.56 13.74 19.72
C ALA A 533 6.94 12.32 20.17
N THR A 534 6.39 11.86 21.30
CA THR A 534 6.64 10.50 21.81
C THR A 534 6.20 9.43 20.78
N ALA A 535 5.02 9.62 20.16
CA ALA A 535 4.53 8.71 19.12
C ALA A 535 5.38 8.77 17.83
N GLN A 536 5.82 9.95 17.40
CA GLN A 536 6.69 10.11 16.22
C GLN A 536 8.08 9.49 16.42
N LEU A 537 8.69 9.70 17.60
CA LEU A 537 10.04 9.22 17.92
C LEU A 537 10.13 7.69 17.95
N LYS A 538 9.06 6.98 18.34
CA LYS A 538 8.99 5.51 18.22
C LYS A 538 9.28 5.03 16.79
N ASN A 539 8.84 5.80 15.80
CA ASN A 539 9.00 5.49 14.38
C ASN A 539 10.16 6.26 13.72
N LYS A 540 11.04 6.89 14.53
CA LYS A 540 12.13 7.77 14.04
C LYS A 540 11.64 8.89 13.11
N ASN A 541 10.40 9.35 13.29
CA ASN A 541 9.84 10.48 12.55
C ASN A 541 10.23 11.78 13.27
N ASN A 542 10.78 12.74 12.51
CA ASN A 542 11.22 14.04 13.03
C ASN A 542 10.46 15.22 12.39
N ASN A 543 9.29 14.97 11.82
CA ASN A 543 8.47 16.01 11.19
C ASN A 543 8.03 17.05 12.22
N PRO A 544 8.03 18.36 11.87
CA PRO A 544 7.53 19.39 12.77
C PRO A 544 6.07 19.15 13.19
N ILE A 545 5.80 19.39 14.46
CA ILE A 545 4.51 19.23 15.11
C ILE A 545 3.88 20.61 15.31
N LEU A 546 2.63 20.77 14.90
CA LEU A 546 1.87 22.01 14.99
C LEU A 546 1.53 22.35 16.44
N LEU A 547 1.79 23.58 16.86
CA LEU A 547 1.30 24.12 18.12
C LEU A 547 -0.20 24.39 18.01
N GLN A 548 -0.99 23.68 18.82
CA GLN A 548 -2.44 23.88 18.92
C GLN A 548 -2.77 24.83 20.08
N ASN A 549 -3.95 25.46 20.01
CA ASN A 549 -4.47 26.32 21.07
C ASN A 549 -5.22 25.50 22.13
N ASP A 550 -4.54 24.55 22.77
CA ASP A 550 -5.16 23.67 23.76
C ASP A 550 -5.28 24.31 25.15
N GLU A 551 -6.45 24.15 25.76
CA GLU A 551 -6.73 24.62 27.10
C GLU A 551 -6.38 23.57 28.18
N LYS A 552 -6.12 24.06 29.39
CA LYS A 552 -6.00 23.22 30.59
C LYS A 552 -7.38 22.64 30.97
N PRO A 553 -7.49 21.40 31.48
CA PRO A 553 -8.77 20.89 31.96
C PRO A 553 -9.29 21.70 33.16
N GLY A 554 -10.63 21.78 33.27
CA GLY A 554 -11.29 22.47 34.38
C GLY A 554 -11.11 21.81 35.75
N TYR A 555 -10.76 20.52 35.78
CA TYR A 555 -10.44 19.76 36.99
C TYR A 555 -9.38 18.69 36.68
N SER A 556 -8.86 18.04 37.71
CA SER A 556 -7.93 16.91 37.56
C SER A 556 -8.20 15.88 38.65
N GLU A 557 -8.16 14.60 38.32
CA GLU A 557 -8.49 13.49 39.22
C GLU A 557 -7.39 12.42 39.17
N GLU A 558 -7.06 11.81 40.31
CA GLU A 558 -6.16 10.66 40.36
C GLU A 558 -6.67 9.56 41.30
N SER A 559 -6.54 8.31 40.84
CA SER A 559 -6.71 7.10 41.64
C SER A 559 -5.86 6.00 41.00
N MET A 560 -4.57 6.06 41.27
CA MET A 560 -3.53 5.20 40.68
C MET A 560 -2.72 4.49 41.77
N ASN A 561 -2.34 3.24 41.54
CA ASN A 561 -1.32 2.55 42.32
C ASN A 561 0.07 2.80 41.73
N SER A 562 1.11 2.77 42.56
CA SER A 562 2.50 2.80 42.06
C SER A 562 2.77 1.55 41.22
N GLY A 563 3.56 1.69 40.16
CA GLY A 563 3.88 0.58 39.27
C GLY A 563 4.80 0.98 38.12
N ILE A 564 4.85 0.15 37.08
CA ILE A 564 5.67 0.35 35.89
C ILE A 564 4.77 0.47 34.66
N MET A 565 5.17 1.30 33.71
CA MET A 565 4.56 1.38 32.38
C MET A 565 5.61 1.07 31.33
N THR A 566 5.29 0.20 30.38
CA THR A 566 6.22 -0.17 29.29
C THR A 566 6.17 0.81 28.14
N LEU A 567 7.15 0.70 27.23
CA LEU A 567 7.14 1.38 25.93
C LEU A 567 5.83 1.21 25.17
N ALA A 568 5.22 0.01 25.20
CA ALA A 568 3.95 -0.21 24.52
C ALA A 568 2.82 0.57 25.20
N ASP A 569 2.74 0.51 26.52
CA ASP A 569 1.66 1.12 27.31
C ASP A 569 1.67 2.64 27.24
N TYR A 570 2.83 3.29 27.42
CA TYR A 570 2.88 4.75 27.36
C TYR A 570 2.74 5.27 25.92
N ILE A 571 3.03 4.47 24.89
CA ILE A 571 2.77 4.86 23.50
C ILE A 571 1.28 4.80 23.19
N ASP A 572 0.60 3.72 23.58
CA ASP A 572 -0.87 3.64 23.51
C ASP A 572 -1.49 4.84 24.22
N PHE A 573 -1.02 5.12 25.44
CA PHE A 573 -1.55 6.21 26.22
C PHE A 573 -1.31 7.58 25.57
N ALA A 574 -0.14 7.79 24.95
CA ALA A 574 0.18 9.01 24.22
C ALA A 574 -0.80 9.25 23.08
N GLN A 575 -1.13 8.20 22.33
CA GLN A 575 -2.11 8.26 21.24
C GLN A 575 -3.51 8.61 21.76
N ARG A 576 -3.94 8.01 22.87
CA ARG A 576 -5.24 8.35 23.48
C ARG A 576 -5.31 9.80 23.94
N ILE A 577 -4.23 10.35 24.50
CA ILE A 577 -4.16 11.77 24.88
C ILE A 577 -4.20 12.65 23.62
N SER A 578 -3.39 12.37 22.60
CA SER A 578 -3.39 13.15 21.34
C SER A 578 -4.78 13.20 20.75
N ASN A 579 -5.42 12.04 20.58
CA ASN A 579 -6.78 11.96 20.02
C ASN A 579 -7.80 12.74 20.87
N HIS A 580 -7.67 12.75 22.19
CA HIS A 580 -8.53 13.57 23.04
C HIS A 580 -8.31 15.06 22.79
N MET A 581 -7.06 15.51 22.71
CA MET A 581 -6.71 16.92 22.53
C MET A 581 -7.03 17.43 21.12
N ASP A 582 -6.79 16.61 20.09
CA ASP A 582 -7.17 16.90 18.70
C ASP A 582 -8.68 17.11 18.55
N ASN A 583 -9.50 16.39 19.33
CA ASN A 583 -10.97 16.48 19.26
C ASN A 583 -11.57 17.59 20.14
N ASN A 584 -10.96 17.88 21.29
CA ASN A 584 -11.57 18.75 22.30
C ASN A 584 -10.86 20.10 22.45
N HIS A 585 -9.65 20.26 21.89
CA HIS A 585 -8.78 21.41 22.15
C HIS A 585 -8.56 21.69 23.64
N GLN A 586 -8.57 20.63 24.44
CA GLN A 586 -8.39 20.66 25.88
C GLN A 586 -7.64 19.41 26.33
N ALA A 587 -6.67 19.55 27.24
CA ALA A 587 -5.98 18.42 27.82
C ALA A 587 -6.92 17.59 28.73
N PRO A 588 -6.81 16.25 28.74
CA PRO A 588 -7.72 15.43 29.53
C PRO A 588 -7.50 15.63 31.04
N PRO A 589 -8.58 15.66 31.85
CA PRO A 589 -8.48 15.79 33.32
C PRO A 589 -7.81 14.56 33.96
N TYR A 590 -7.94 13.39 33.34
CA TYR A 590 -7.29 12.14 33.71
C TYR A 590 -7.28 11.16 32.53
N GLY A 591 -6.51 10.09 32.62
CA GLY A 591 -6.55 8.95 31.70
C GLY A 591 -6.62 7.62 32.44
N TYR A 592 -7.12 6.56 31.80
CA TYR A 592 -7.10 5.20 32.35
C TYR A 592 -5.88 4.43 31.85
N ILE A 593 -5.15 3.82 32.77
CA ILE A 593 -4.02 2.93 32.52
C ILE A 593 -4.17 1.68 33.40
N GLY A 594 -3.36 0.63 33.18
CA GLY A 594 -3.40 -0.60 33.98
C GLY A 594 -3.20 -0.39 35.49
N LEU A 595 -2.70 0.78 35.90
CA LEU A 595 -2.46 1.17 37.30
C LEU A 595 -3.61 2.01 37.91
N GLY A 596 -4.63 2.40 37.14
CA GLY A 596 -5.75 3.24 37.59
C GLY A 596 -5.93 4.54 36.80
N LYS A 597 -6.58 5.55 37.41
CA LYS A 597 -6.72 6.89 36.82
C LYS A 597 -5.47 7.71 37.06
N ILE A 598 -4.81 8.17 36.00
CA ILE A 598 -3.63 9.04 36.04
C ILE A 598 -4.05 10.50 35.76
N SER A 599 -3.69 11.42 36.65
CA SER A 599 -4.07 12.84 36.58
C SER A 599 -3.41 13.62 35.45
N TYR A 600 -3.93 14.80 35.10
CA TYR A 600 -3.28 15.76 34.20
C TYR A 600 -1.82 16.07 34.61
N GLN A 601 -1.57 16.22 35.92
CA GLN A 601 -0.24 16.49 36.46
C GLN A 601 0.71 15.32 36.23
N SER A 602 0.27 14.10 36.53
CA SER A 602 1.07 12.89 36.30
C SER A 602 1.32 12.64 34.82
N GLN A 603 0.39 12.98 33.92
CA GLN A 603 0.60 12.90 32.46
C GLN A 603 1.74 13.81 32.00
N ILE A 604 1.74 15.08 32.43
CA ILE A 604 2.83 16.02 32.11
C ILE A 604 4.17 15.51 32.64
N TYR A 605 4.19 15.04 33.88
CA TYR A 605 5.43 14.56 34.48
C TYR A 605 5.93 13.27 33.83
N LEU A 606 5.04 12.36 33.45
CA LEU A 606 5.35 11.15 32.69
C LEU A 606 6.03 11.50 31.36
N TYR A 607 5.40 12.32 30.51
CA TYR A 607 5.96 12.61 29.18
C TYR A 607 7.17 13.53 29.22
N SER A 608 7.29 14.40 30.22
CA SER A 608 8.53 15.17 30.44
C SER A 608 9.71 14.27 30.84
N ARG A 609 9.48 13.23 31.66
CA ARG A 609 10.52 12.23 31.97
C ARG A 609 10.86 11.36 30.76
N ILE A 610 9.88 10.89 30.01
CA ILE A 610 10.10 10.05 28.81
C ILE A 610 10.94 10.80 27.78
N LEU A 611 10.51 12.01 27.40
CA LEU A 611 11.21 12.81 26.40
C LEU A 611 12.51 13.41 26.93
N GLY A 612 12.60 13.71 28.23
CA GLY A 612 13.85 14.09 28.88
C GLY A 612 14.90 12.97 28.82
N TYR A 613 14.48 11.71 29.03
CA TYR A 613 15.35 10.55 28.84
C TYR A 613 15.77 10.38 27.37
N TYR A 614 14.82 10.53 26.43
CA TYR A 614 15.13 10.49 25.00
C TYR A 614 16.17 11.55 24.62
N ASN A 615 16.05 12.78 25.13
CA ASN A 615 17.00 13.86 24.85
C ASN A 615 18.44 13.48 25.26
N SER A 616 18.60 12.75 26.36
CA SER A 616 19.93 12.34 26.85
C SER A 616 20.48 11.06 26.21
N ASN A 617 19.61 10.17 25.70
CA ASN A 617 20.02 8.82 25.26
C ASN A 617 19.72 8.52 23.79
N ASN A 618 18.97 9.39 23.12
CA ASN A 618 18.47 9.24 21.75
C ASN A 618 17.69 7.92 21.51
N VAL A 619 17.10 7.36 22.57
CA VAL A 619 16.22 6.20 22.57
C VAL A 619 15.10 6.41 23.59
N LEU A 620 13.90 5.93 23.28
CA LEU A 620 12.79 5.93 24.23
C LEU A 620 13.03 4.87 25.33
N PRO A 621 12.62 5.12 26.59
CA PRO A 621 12.71 4.11 27.64
C PRO A 621 12.01 2.78 27.31
N SER A 622 12.58 1.64 27.69
CA SER A 622 11.87 0.36 27.60
C SER A 622 10.73 0.29 28.62
N ASN A 623 10.91 0.88 29.79
CA ASN A 623 9.92 0.98 30.84
C ASN A 623 10.19 2.18 31.76
N ILE A 624 9.17 2.62 32.50
CA ILE A 624 9.25 3.77 33.42
C ILE A 624 8.35 3.56 34.65
N ALA A 625 8.86 3.90 35.84
CA ALA A 625 8.10 3.87 37.09
C ALA A 625 7.12 5.04 37.15
N LEU A 626 5.92 4.75 37.66
CA LEU A 626 4.88 5.71 37.99
C LEU A 626 4.55 5.62 39.48
N LYS A 627 4.33 6.79 40.08
CA LYS A 627 3.81 6.94 41.43
C LYS A 627 2.73 8.03 41.41
N PRO A 628 1.73 7.97 42.32
CA PRO A 628 0.73 9.03 42.44
C PRO A 628 1.38 10.40 42.63
N TRP A 629 0.79 11.42 42.03
CA TRP A 629 1.22 12.80 42.11
C TRP A 629 1.17 13.29 43.56
N SER A 630 2.34 13.38 44.18
CA SER A 630 2.54 13.99 45.49
C SER A 630 3.96 14.56 45.59
N SER A 631 4.16 15.56 46.44
CA SER A 631 5.50 16.10 46.70
C SER A 631 6.46 15.04 47.27
N SER A 632 5.95 14.03 47.99
CA SER A 632 6.73 12.91 48.53
C SER A 632 7.19 11.90 47.48
N ASN A 633 6.49 11.81 46.34
CA ASN A 633 6.81 10.86 45.26
C ASN A 633 7.70 11.49 44.17
N ILE A 634 7.99 12.79 44.25
CA ILE A 634 8.80 13.53 43.29
C ILE A 634 10.18 13.82 43.92
N PRO A 635 11.32 13.48 43.29
CA PRO A 635 11.43 12.85 41.98
C PRO A 635 11.02 11.37 42.02
N THR A 636 10.31 10.91 41.00
CA THR A 636 10.11 9.48 40.78
C THR A 636 11.32 8.93 40.04
N THR A 637 12.12 8.10 40.70
CA THR A 637 13.22 7.35 40.08
C THR A 637 12.71 6.05 39.46
N GLY A 638 13.45 5.50 38.49
CA GLY A 638 13.07 4.27 37.77
C GLY A 638 12.72 4.54 36.31
N ILE A 639 13.75 4.54 35.46
CA ILE A 639 13.64 4.47 33.99
C ILE A 639 14.52 3.28 33.59
N ASN A 640 14.03 2.39 32.73
CA ASN A 640 14.66 1.09 32.44
C ASN A 640 14.99 0.33 33.73
N ILE A 641 13.95 0.12 34.54
CA ILE A 641 14.03 -0.51 35.85
C ILE A 641 14.62 -1.90 35.69
N THR A 642 15.65 -2.15 36.50
CA THR A 642 16.33 -3.44 36.60
C THR A 642 16.34 -3.86 38.06
N PHE A 643 16.40 -5.16 38.31
CA PHE A 643 16.50 -5.74 39.65
C PHE A 643 17.79 -6.53 39.77
N ASN A 644 18.51 -6.36 40.86
CA ASN A 644 19.69 -7.18 41.16
C ASN A 644 19.28 -8.50 41.83
N LEU A 645 20.22 -9.45 41.90
CA LEU A 645 19.97 -10.79 42.44
C LEU A 645 19.49 -10.76 43.90
N ASP A 646 20.02 -9.85 44.72
CA ASP A 646 19.68 -9.75 46.15
C ASP A 646 18.25 -9.26 46.37
N GLN A 647 17.79 -8.28 45.60
CA GLN A 647 16.42 -7.78 45.63
C GLN A 647 15.42 -8.89 45.26
N VAL A 648 15.75 -9.67 44.21
CA VAL A 648 14.91 -10.80 43.80
C VAL A 648 14.91 -11.89 44.86
N ALA A 649 16.07 -12.21 45.46
CA ALA A 649 16.21 -13.21 46.50
C ALA A 649 15.48 -12.83 47.80
N GLU A 650 15.46 -11.55 48.16
CA GLU A 650 14.71 -11.06 49.31
C GLU A 650 13.20 -11.29 49.14
N THR A 651 12.64 -10.90 47.98
CA THR A 651 11.24 -11.17 47.64
C THR A 651 10.96 -12.68 47.54
N ALA A 652 11.92 -13.48 47.09
CA ALA A 652 11.77 -14.94 46.98
C ALA A 652 11.52 -15.60 48.33
N THR A 653 12.21 -15.16 49.39
CA THR A 653 11.95 -15.60 50.77
C THR A 653 10.48 -15.35 51.15
N HIS A 654 9.94 -14.17 50.84
CA HIS A 654 8.56 -13.82 51.18
C HIS A 654 7.53 -14.65 50.40
N VAL A 655 7.73 -14.82 49.09
CA VAL A 655 6.83 -15.64 48.25
C VAL A 655 6.85 -17.10 48.67
N LYS A 656 8.04 -17.66 48.95
CA LYS A 656 8.20 -19.01 49.50
C LYS A 656 7.46 -19.17 50.85
N ASN A 657 7.66 -18.24 51.78
CA ASN A 657 7.01 -18.32 53.10
C ASN A 657 5.49 -18.15 53.01
N ASN A 658 5.00 -17.25 52.15
CA ASN A 658 3.56 -17.08 51.90
C ASN A 658 2.95 -18.40 51.44
N PHE A 659 3.61 -19.05 50.48
CA PHE A 659 3.22 -20.36 49.99
C PHE A 659 3.22 -21.44 51.07
N GLU A 660 4.25 -21.50 51.91
CA GLU A 660 4.36 -22.50 52.98
C GLU A 660 3.27 -22.33 54.04
N ILE A 661 2.84 -21.09 54.30
CA ILE A 661 1.79 -20.77 55.27
C ILE A 661 0.39 -21.01 54.69
N TYR A 662 0.09 -20.42 53.54
CA TYR A 662 -1.27 -20.37 52.98
C TYR A 662 -1.58 -21.50 52.00
N LYS A 663 -0.56 -22.25 51.56
CA LYS A 663 -0.68 -23.29 50.53
C LYS A 663 -1.23 -22.76 49.20
N SER A 664 -0.92 -21.50 48.90
CA SER A 664 -1.29 -20.80 47.67
C SER A 664 -0.20 -19.78 47.30
N LEU A 665 -0.10 -19.41 46.02
CA LEU A 665 0.72 -18.26 45.63
C LEU A 665 0.02 -16.94 46.01
N PRO A 666 0.78 -15.89 46.36
CA PRO A 666 0.24 -14.54 46.44
C PRO A 666 -0.19 -14.03 45.05
N GLU A 667 -1.08 -13.05 44.96
CA GLU A 667 -1.50 -12.46 43.67
C GLU A 667 -0.38 -11.60 43.04
N SER A 668 0.44 -10.98 43.88
CA SER A 668 1.52 -10.08 43.50
C SER A 668 2.71 -10.23 44.46
N ALA A 669 3.87 -9.73 44.03
CA ALA A 669 5.09 -9.65 44.80
C ALA A 669 5.64 -8.22 44.73
N GLU A 670 6.30 -7.77 45.80
CA GLU A 670 6.97 -6.47 45.82
C GLU A 670 8.48 -6.69 45.72
N VAL A 671 9.12 -6.16 44.68
CA VAL A 671 10.58 -6.21 44.48
C VAL A 671 11.11 -4.79 44.55
N ALA A 672 11.92 -4.49 45.57
CA ALA A 672 12.52 -3.17 45.78
C ALA A 672 11.53 -1.99 45.71
N GLY A 673 10.33 -2.14 46.30
CA GLY A 673 9.29 -1.11 46.30
C GLY A 673 8.41 -1.07 45.05
N VAL A 674 8.59 -1.99 44.10
CA VAL A 674 7.79 -2.13 42.89
C VAL A 674 6.87 -3.34 43.03
N LEU A 675 5.55 -3.10 42.95
CA LEU A 675 4.55 -4.17 42.93
C LEU A 675 4.47 -4.79 41.54
N ILE A 676 4.71 -6.10 41.45
CA ILE A 676 4.73 -6.91 40.23
C ILE A 676 3.84 -8.14 40.38
N ASN A 677 3.30 -8.69 39.29
CA ASN A 677 2.54 -9.94 39.33
C ASN A 677 3.48 -11.16 39.44
N ILE A 678 2.96 -12.33 39.84
CA ILE A 678 3.80 -13.52 40.04
C ILE A 678 4.39 -14.10 38.75
N SER A 679 3.80 -13.86 37.58
CA SER A 679 4.46 -14.24 36.32
C SER A 679 5.71 -13.41 36.07
N GLN A 680 5.62 -12.09 36.25
CA GLN A 680 6.79 -11.21 36.18
C GLN A 680 7.86 -11.63 37.21
N PHE A 681 7.43 -11.98 38.43
CA PHE A 681 8.37 -12.46 39.45
C PHE A 681 9.01 -13.81 39.08
N LEU A 682 8.26 -14.76 38.50
CA LEU A 682 8.80 -16.01 37.98
C LEU A 682 9.88 -15.78 36.92
N TYR A 683 9.71 -14.79 36.04
CA TYR A 683 10.74 -14.40 35.09
C TYR A 683 12.00 -13.88 35.80
N LEU A 684 11.85 -13.03 36.82
CA LEU A 684 12.99 -12.54 37.60
C LEU A 684 13.72 -13.68 38.32
N LEU A 685 12.98 -14.61 38.93
CA LEU A 685 13.53 -15.78 39.62
C LEU A 685 14.33 -16.68 38.67
N THR A 686 13.75 -17.05 37.53
CA THR A 686 14.39 -17.95 36.55
C THR A 686 15.56 -17.29 35.85
N SER A 687 15.45 -16.00 35.50
CA SER A 687 16.57 -15.21 34.96
C SER A 687 17.72 -15.09 35.97
N SER A 688 17.41 -14.90 37.26
CA SER A 688 18.41 -14.87 38.34
C SER A 688 19.16 -16.20 38.43
N VAL A 689 18.44 -17.32 38.41
CA VAL A 689 19.06 -18.66 38.41
C VAL A 689 19.97 -18.87 37.20
N MET A 690 19.56 -18.44 36.01
CA MET A 690 20.40 -18.53 34.81
C MET A 690 21.67 -17.68 34.92
N GLN A 691 21.59 -16.48 35.47
CA GLN A 691 22.75 -15.62 35.70
C GLN A 691 23.72 -16.24 36.71
N ILE A 692 23.21 -16.68 37.86
CA ILE A 692 24.05 -17.31 38.89
C ILE A 692 24.72 -18.57 38.34
N ASN A 693 24.00 -19.40 37.58
CA ASN A 693 24.56 -20.59 36.94
C ASN A 693 25.68 -20.27 35.94
N SER A 694 25.61 -19.10 35.31
CA SER A 694 26.62 -18.60 34.37
C SER A 694 27.71 -17.74 35.05
N SER A 695 27.72 -17.65 36.39
CA SER A 695 28.60 -16.78 37.17
C SER A 695 28.53 -15.29 36.77
N LEU A 696 27.32 -14.83 36.39
CA LEU A 696 27.02 -13.44 36.08
C LEU A 696 26.25 -12.78 37.24
N ASN A 697 26.42 -11.48 37.41
CA ASN A 697 25.71 -10.66 38.39
C ASN A 697 25.27 -9.32 37.78
N GLN A 698 24.58 -9.40 36.64
CA GLN A 698 24.05 -8.24 35.93
C GLN A 698 22.62 -7.94 36.39
N PRO A 699 22.22 -6.67 36.52
CA PRO A 699 20.83 -6.32 36.79
C PRO A 699 19.89 -6.90 35.71
N ILE A 700 18.79 -7.52 36.14
CA ILE A 700 17.77 -8.12 35.27
C ILE A 700 16.78 -7.03 34.89
N LEU A 701 16.63 -6.77 33.59
CA LEU A 701 15.64 -5.81 33.09
C LEU A 701 14.21 -6.29 33.43
N PHE A 702 13.40 -5.37 33.96
CA PHE A 702 11.99 -5.65 34.16
C PHE A 702 11.27 -5.75 32.82
N GLU A 703 10.49 -6.82 32.66
CA GLU A 703 9.65 -7.07 31.52
C GLU A 703 8.23 -7.46 31.94
N GLU A 704 7.26 -7.05 31.13
CA GLU A 704 5.85 -7.36 31.34
C GLU A 704 5.48 -8.75 30.82
N PHE A 705 4.93 -9.58 31.71
CA PHE A 705 4.39 -10.90 31.41
C PHE A 705 3.03 -11.09 32.06
N SER A 706 2.08 -11.60 31.29
CA SER A 706 0.74 -11.93 31.76
C SER A 706 0.71 -13.25 32.54
N LEU A 707 -0.27 -13.37 33.45
CA LEU A 707 -0.60 -14.62 34.13
C LEU A 707 -1.13 -15.66 33.14
N PRO A 708 -0.85 -16.97 33.33
CA PRO A 708 -1.48 -18.01 32.53
C PRO A 708 -2.98 -18.07 32.84
N SER A 709 -3.80 -18.56 31.91
CA SER A 709 -5.25 -18.71 32.15
C SER A 709 -5.59 -19.85 33.11
N ALA A 710 -4.69 -20.81 33.27
CA ALA A 710 -4.82 -21.95 34.15
C ALA A 710 -3.45 -22.47 34.61
N SER A 711 -3.46 -23.26 35.68
CA SER A 711 -2.26 -23.91 36.21
C SER A 711 -2.59 -25.36 36.53
N TYR A 712 -1.97 -26.29 35.78
CA TYR A 712 -2.24 -27.73 35.86
C TYR A 712 -1.00 -28.49 36.32
N GLU A 713 -1.17 -29.49 37.18
CA GLU A 713 -0.07 -30.31 37.67
C GLU A 713 -0.30 -31.80 37.48
N GLN A 714 0.72 -32.49 36.98
CA GLN A 714 0.81 -33.95 36.98
C GLN A 714 2.27 -34.34 37.15
N MET A 715 2.80 -34.12 38.35
CA MET A 715 4.17 -34.49 38.71
C MET A 715 4.22 -35.43 39.92
N ASN A 716 5.24 -36.27 39.98
CA ASN A 716 5.60 -37.00 41.19
C ASN A 716 6.50 -36.13 42.06
N SER A 717 6.42 -36.32 43.39
CA SER A 717 7.36 -35.65 44.30
C SER A 717 8.77 -36.24 44.13
N GLY A 718 9.80 -35.40 44.20
CA GLY A 718 11.19 -35.83 44.05
C GLY A 718 12.17 -34.66 43.98
N SER A 719 13.47 -34.95 43.98
CA SER A 719 14.52 -33.93 43.82
C SER A 719 14.79 -33.64 42.34
N MET A 720 14.99 -32.37 41.98
CA MET A 720 15.58 -31.94 40.71
C MET A 720 17.03 -31.51 40.95
N LEU A 721 17.97 -32.08 40.19
CA LEU A 721 19.38 -31.71 40.23
C LEU A 721 19.61 -30.31 39.65
N LYS A 722 20.74 -29.70 40.00
CA LYS A 722 21.15 -28.39 39.47
C LYS A 722 21.07 -28.28 37.95
N VAL A 723 21.53 -29.30 37.23
CA VAL A 723 21.48 -29.30 35.76
C VAL A 723 20.03 -29.32 35.23
N GLU A 724 19.11 -29.96 35.94
CA GLU A 724 17.71 -30.12 35.52
C GLU A 724 16.91 -28.85 35.79
N TYR A 725 17.04 -28.25 36.97
CA TYR A 725 16.31 -27.00 37.26
C TYR A 725 16.92 -25.79 36.53
N THR A 726 18.21 -25.80 36.15
CA THR A 726 18.78 -24.71 35.35
C THR A 726 18.38 -24.80 33.88
N ASP A 727 18.31 -26.01 33.31
CA ASP A 727 17.65 -26.25 32.01
C ASP A 727 16.19 -25.78 32.04
N PHE A 728 15.45 -26.18 33.07
CA PHE A 728 14.05 -25.84 33.19
C PHE A 728 13.84 -24.32 33.29
N ALA A 729 14.71 -23.60 34.01
CA ALA A 729 14.67 -22.14 34.10
C ALA A 729 14.84 -21.50 32.72
N SER A 730 15.78 -21.99 31.93
CA SER A 730 16.01 -21.52 30.56
C SER A 730 14.78 -21.72 29.67
N ARG A 731 14.11 -22.88 29.76
CA ARG A 731 12.88 -23.13 29.00
C ARG A 731 11.73 -22.21 29.41
N ILE A 732 11.60 -21.89 30.71
CA ILE A 732 10.59 -20.94 31.19
C ILE A 732 10.88 -19.54 30.64
N VAL A 733 12.12 -19.04 30.77
CA VAL A 733 12.53 -17.73 30.24
C VAL A 733 12.25 -17.64 28.74
N ASN A 734 12.63 -18.66 27.97
CA ASN A 734 12.38 -18.72 26.53
C ASN A 734 10.88 -18.71 26.20
N TYR A 735 10.07 -19.49 26.92
CA TYR A 735 8.63 -19.50 26.74
C TYR A 735 8.03 -18.12 27.03
N MET A 736 8.42 -17.49 28.13
CA MET A 736 7.91 -16.19 28.55
C MET A 736 8.25 -15.11 27.54
N ASN A 737 9.51 -15.04 27.11
CA ASN A 737 9.96 -14.09 26.09
C ASN A 737 9.20 -14.27 24.77
N THR A 738 8.88 -15.50 24.40
CA THR A 738 8.13 -15.82 23.16
C THR A 738 6.65 -15.47 23.28
N ASN A 739 5.99 -15.84 24.38
CA ASN A 739 4.54 -15.79 24.51
C ASN A 739 4.01 -14.58 25.27
N ARG A 740 4.90 -13.78 25.89
CA ARG A 740 4.54 -12.67 26.79
C ARG A 740 3.61 -13.10 27.94
N GLN A 741 3.70 -14.37 28.34
CA GLN A 741 2.89 -15.02 29.36
C GLN A 741 3.72 -16.12 30.04
N ALA A 742 3.53 -16.34 31.35
CA ALA A 742 4.11 -17.51 32.01
C ALA A 742 3.45 -18.81 31.50
N PRO A 743 4.20 -19.92 31.43
CA PRO A 743 3.62 -21.20 31.02
C PRO A 743 2.68 -21.76 32.10
N SER A 744 1.54 -22.32 31.70
CA SER A 744 0.58 -22.97 32.62
C SER A 744 1.18 -24.18 33.35
N TYR A 745 2.10 -24.88 32.69
CA TYR A 745 2.94 -25.94 33.22
C TYR A 745 4.22 -26.09 32.39
N GLY A 746 5.21 -26.81 32.90
CA GLY A 746 6.42 -27.19 32.19
C GLY A 746 6.80 -28.64 32.45
N LEU A 747 7.36 -29.31 31.45
CA LEU A 747 7.72 -30.73 31.56
C LEU A 747 9.13 -30.90 32.15
N THR A 748 9.26 -31.79 33.13
CA THR A 748 10.55 -32.23 33.71
C THR A 748 10.55 -33.76 33.85
N GLY A 749 11.65 -34.34 34.33
CA GLY A 749 11.70 -35.77 34.69
C GLY A 749 10.69 -36.17 35.77
N LEU A 750 10.16 -35.21 36.54
CA LEU A 750 9.12 -35.45 37.54
C LEU A 750 7.70 -35.43 36.95
N GLY A 751 7.51 -34.94 35.72
CA GLY A 751 6.21 -34.80 35.06
C GLY A 751 5.85 -33.37 34.69
N LYS A 752 4.55 -33.04 34.64
CA LYS A 752 4.06 -31.67 34.38
C LYS A 752 4.10 -30.84 35.66
N VAL A 753 5.08 -29.94 35.76
CA VAL A 753 5.25 -28.99 36.85
C VAL A 753 4.41 -27.74 36.59
N SER A 754 3.40 -27.50 37.42
CA SER A 754 2.47 -26.37 37.25
C SER A 754 3.15 -25.00 37.37
N PHE A 755 2.52 -23.93 36.84
CA PHE A 755 2.92 -22.54 37.11
C PHE A 755 3.13 -22.26 38.61
N HIS A 756 2.23 -22.78 39.46
CA HIS A 756 2.33 -22.67 40.91
C HIS A 756 3.62 -23.29 41.45
N SER A 757 3.92 -24.51 41.02
CA SER A 757 5.15 -25.21 41.42
C SER A 757 6.39 -24.53 40.86
N GLN A 758 6.37 -24.02 39.63
CA GLN A 758 7.50 -23.27 39.07
C GLN A 758 7.87 -22.07 39.94
N ALA A 759 6.91 -21.20 40.27
CA ALA A 759 7.17 -20.03 41.11
C ALA A 759 7.67 -20.41 42.51
N TYR A 760 7.12 -21.46 43.11
CA TYR A 760 7.57 -21.96 44.40
C TYR A 760 8.99 -22.53 44.37
N ILE A 761 9.27 -23.44 43.43
CA ILE A 761 10.58 -24.07 43.26
C ILE A 761 11.67 -23.01 43.10
N TYR A 762 11.47 -22.03 42.21
CA TYR A 762 12.49 -21.00 42.03
C TYR A 762 12.56 -20.00 43.17
N SER A 763 11.46 -19.80 43.91
CA SER A 763 11.51 -19.04 45.17
C SER A 763 12.36 -19.77 46.22
N GLN A 764 12.26 -21.10 46.32
CA GLN A 764 13.12 -21.89 47.21
C GLN A 764 14.59 -21.85 46.79
N ILE A 765 14.87 -21.96 45.48
CA ILE A 765 16.24 -21.86 44.95
C ILE A 765 16.86 -20.49 45.26
N MET A 766 16.12 -19.41 45.04
CA MET A 766 16.61 -18.05 45.29
C MET A 766 16.72 -17.73 46.80
N ASP A 767 15.84 -18.29 47.64
CA ASP A 767 15.98 -18.23 49.10
C ASP A 767 17.23 -19.00 49.60
N TYR A 768 17.54 -20.15 48.99
CA TYR A 768 18.79 -20.86 49.28
C TYR A 768 20.01 -20.01 48.88
N TYR A 769 19.99 -19.44 47.67
CA TYR A 769 21.04 -18.54 47.17
C TYR A 769 21.28 -17.36 48.12
N LYS A 770 20.22 -16.71 48.62
CA LYS A 770 20.32 -15.60 49.59
C LYS A 770 21.25 -15.92 50.77
N ASN A 771 21.15 -17.14 51.30
CA ASN A 771 21.84 -17.58 52.50
C ASN A 771 23.22 -18.22 52.22
N HIS A 772 23.45 -18.74 51.01
CA HIS A 772 24.66 -19.51 50.69
C HIS A 772 25.52 -18.90 49.57
N GLN A 773 25.01 -17.88 48.88
CA GLN A 773 25.65 -17.22 47.73
C GLN A 773 26.00 -18.18 46.58
N GLN A 774 25.31 -19.32 46.50
CA GLN A 774 25.44 -20.33 45.45
C GLN A 774 24.09 -21.04 45.24
N LEU A 775 23.89 -21.63 44.06
CA LEU A 775 22.72 -22.45 43.77
C LEU A 775 22.82 -23.81 44.50
N PRO A 776 21.71 -24.40 44.98
CA PRO A 776 21.72 -25.69 45.67
C PRO A 776 22.07 -26.84 44.71
N ALA A 777 22.66 -27.93 45.21
CA ALA A 777 23.00 -29.09 44.38
C ALA A 777 21.75 -29.76 43.78
N ASP A 778 20.66 -29.78 44.54
CA ASP A 778 19.34 -30.24 44.16
C ASP A 778 18.24 -29.45 44.91
N VAL A 779 17.00 -29.52 44.43
CA VAL A 779 15.83 -28.95 45.08
C VAL A 779 14.73 -30.02 45.17
N TYR A 780 14.21 -30.25 46.37
CA TYR A 780 13.10 -31.19 46.56
C TYR A 780 11.76 -30.52 46.21
N VAL A 781 11.07 -31.13 45.25
CA VAL A 781 9.78 -30.68 44.73
C VAL A 781 8.68 -31.59 45.22
N LYS A 782 7.63 -31.01 45.82
CA LYS A 782 6.47 -31.75 46.32
C LYS A 782 5.27 -31.53 45.41
N SER A 783 4.64 -32.63 44.98
CA SER A 783 3.36 -32.62 44.25
C SER A 783 2.25 -31.96 45.09
N TRP A 784 1.43 -31.13 44.44
CA TRP A 784 0.21 -30.57 45.00
C TRP A 784 -0.79 -31.65 45.35
N LYS A 785 -0.98 -32.61 44.42
CA LYS A 785 -1.87 -33.73 44.64
C LYS A 785 -1.36 -34.52 45.84
N SER A 786 -2.19 -34.61 46.86
CA SER A 786 -1.92 -35.32 48.10
C SER A 786 -3.12 -36.18 48.50
N ILE A 787 -2.84 -37.24 49.25
CA ILE A 787 -3.86 -38.07 49.90
C ILE A 787 -3.75 -37.78 51.40
N SER A 788 -4.83 -37.27 51.98
CA SER A 788 -4.89 -36.88 53.39
C SER A 788 -5.99 -37.67 54.10
N LEU A 789 -5.64 -38.47 55.10
CA LEU A 789 -6.63 -39.09 55.99
C LEU A 789 -7.30 -38.00 56.83
N LEU A 790 -8.62 -37.83 56.68
CA LEU A 790 -9.39 -36.88 57.49
C LEU A 790 -9.78 -37.49 58.84
N GLY A 791 -10.00 -38.80 58.87
CA GLY A 791 -10.25 -39.55 60.09
C GLY A 791 -10.77 -40.95 59.83
N SER A 792 -10.79 -41.76 60.88
CA SER A 792 -11.27 -43.14 60.86
C SER A 792 -12.13 -43.47 62.09
N THR A 793 -12.91 -44.54 61.98
CA THR A 793 -13.66 -45.19 63.05
C THR A 793 -13.41 -46.70 62.99
N ASP A 794 -14.04 -47.46 63.89
CA ASP A 794 -14.08 -48.92 63.86
C ASP A 794 -14.88 -49.50 62.67
N TYR A 795 -15.56 -48.66 61.88
CA TYR A 795 -16.36 -49.07 60.71
C TYR A 795 -15.93 -48.43 59.38
N GLY A 796 -14.84 -47.66 59.36
CA GLY A 796 -14.25 -47.18 58.10
C GLY A 796 -13.45 -45.89 58.24
N GLU A 797 -13.12 -45.28 57.11
CA GLU A 797 -12.30 -44.07 57.04
C GLU A 797 -12.73 -43.13 55.91
N VAL A 798 -12.25 -41.88 55.97
CA VAL A 798 -12.44 -40.89 54.91
C VAL A 798 -11.10 -40.26 54.56
N VAL A 799 -10.74 -40.35 53.28
CA VAL A 799 -9.55 -39.72 52.72
C VAL A 799 -9.92 -38.60 51.75
N LYS A 800 -9.15 -37.51 51.80
CA LYS A 800 -9.23 -36.42 50.82
C LYS A 800 -8.10 -36.55 49.81
N ILE A 801 -8.44 -36.53 48.53
CA ILE A 801 -7.51 -36.64 47.42
C ILE A 801 -7.63 -35.38 46.56
N GLY A 802 -6.50 -34.71 46.31
CA GLY A 802 -6.42 -33.56 45.43
C GLY A 802 -5.33 -32.56 45.85
N PRO A 803 -5.33 -31.35 45.27
CA PRO A 803 -6.26 -30.88 44.23
C PRO A 803 -6.08 -31.58 42.88
N TYR A 804 -7.17 -31.61 42.11
CA TYR A 804 -7.22 -31.89 40.68
C TYR A 804 -7.66 -30.62 39.91
N GLY A 805 -7.35 -30.53 38.61
CA GLY A 805 -7.81 -29.43 37.77
C GLY A 805 -6.96 -28.17 37.85
N ASN A 806 -7.62 -27.02 37.72
CA ASN A 806 -6.98 -25.71 37.65
C ASN A 806 -6.65 -25.15 39.04
N LEU A 807 -5.37 -25.15 39.40
CA LEU A 807 -4.86 -24.60 40.67
C LEU A 807 -5.06 -23.09 40.81
N MET A 808 -5.22 -22.36 39.70
CA MET A 808 -5.52 -20.92 39.73
C MET A 808 -6.97 -20.61 40.06
N SER A 809 -7.87 -21.61 40.09
CA SER A 809 -9.27 -21.34 40.31
C SER A 809 -9.57 -21.04 41.78
N PRO A 810 -10.22 -19.89 42.10
CA PRO A 810 -10.72 -19.65 43.45
C PRO A 810 -11.94 -20.52 43.79
N VAL A 811 -12.49 -21.27 42.81
CA VAL A 811 -13.65 -22.15 42.97
C VAL A 811 -13.15 -23.56 43.28
N LYS A 812 -13.49 -24.05 44.47
CA LYS A 812 -13.21 -25.43 44.91
C LYS A 812 -14.48 -26.28 44.88
N ILE A 813 -14.41 -27.47 44.28
CA ILE A 813 -15.52 -28.43 44.14
C ILE A 813 -15.16 -29.76 44.80
N ALA A 814 -16.03 -30.27 45.66
CA ALA A 814 -15.85 -31.52 46.38
C ALA A 814 -16.74 -32.61 45.76
N TYR A 815 -16.16 -33.76 45.47
CA TYR A 815 -16.88 -34.97 45.10
C TYR A 815 -16.77 -35.96 46.25
N ILE A 816 -17.89 -36.37 46.83
CA ILE A 816 -17.96 -37.39 47.87
C ILE A 816 -18.33 -38.70 47.19
N VAL A 817 -17.52 -39.74 47.41
CA VAL A 817 -17.69 -41.06 46.80
C VAL A 817 -17.57 -42.14 47.87
N GLY A 818 -18.15 -43.31 47.63
CA GLY A 818 -18.03 -44.46 48.54
C GLY A 818 -18.97 -44.43 49.74
N VAL A 819 -19.93 -43.49 49.80
CA VAL A 819 -20.90 -43.39 50.90
C VAL A 819 -21.75 -44.66 50.99
N HIS A 820 -22.16 -45.24 49.85
CA HIS A 820 -22.78 -46.56 49.82
C HIS A 820 -21.83 -47.56 49.12
N PRO A 821 -21.32 -48.57 49.84
CA PRO A 821 -20.29 -49.46 49.29
C PRO A 821 -20.75 -50.29 48.08
N ILE A 822 -22.05 -50.61 47.98
CA ILE A 822 -22.61 -51.45 46.92
C ILE A 822 -22.70 -50.69 45.58
N GLU A 823 -22.65 -49.34 45.60
CA GLU A 823 -22.72 -48.46 44.43
C GLU A 823 -21.32 -48.22 43.79
N GLN A 824 -20.40 -49.17 43.95
CA GLN A 824 -18.98 -49.03 43.57
C GLN A 824 -18.76 -48.56 42.12
N ALA A 825 -19.62 -48.95 41.18
CA ALA A 825 -19.49 -48.58 39.77
C ALA A 825 -19.57 -47.06 39.55
N SER A 826 -20.51 -46.37 40.22
CA SER A 826 -20.68 -44.91 40.13
C SER A 826 -19.47 -44.18 40.72
N HIS A 827 -18.98 -44.65 41.87
CA HIS A 827 -17.82 -44.09 42.57
C HIS A 827 -16.56 -44.19 41.71
N GLN A 828 -16.27 -45.39 41.20
CA GLN A 828 -15.10 -45.65 40.36
C GLN A 828 -15.13 -44.80 39.08
N ALA A 829 -16.28 -44.74 38.40
CA ALA A 829 -16.44 -43.96 37.18
C ALA A 829 -16.15 -42.47 37.42
N MET A 830 -16.59 -41.91 38.56
CA MET A 830 -16.33 -40.51 38.89
C MET A 830 -14.86 -40.27 39.25
N MET A 831 -14.24 -41.15 40.03
CA MET A 831 -12.82 -41.05 40.39
C MET A 831 -11.91 -41.11 39.16
N GLU A 832 -12.20 -42.04 38.24
CA GLU A 832 -11.49 -42.16 36.95
C GLU A 832 -11.70 -40.94 36.07
N SER A 833 -12.92 -40.40 36.01
CA SER A 833 -13.23 -39.20 35.22
C SER A 833 -12.47 -37.97 35.72
N ILE A 834 -12.54 -37.68 37.03
CA ILE A 834 -11.84 -36.53 37.61
C ILE A 834 -10.32 -36.67 37.42
N SER A 835 -9.78 -37.88 37.64
CA SER A 835 -8.35 -38.15 37.46
C SER A 835 -7.92 -38.08 35.99
N GLY A 836 -8.74 -38.55 35.06
CA GLY A 836 -8.46 -38.53 33.63
C GLY A 836 -8.51 -37.12 33.03
N TYR A 837 -9.38 -36.25 33.55
CA TYR A 837 -9.54 -34.86 33.08
C TYR A 837 -8.74 -33.82 33.87
N ASP A 838 -7.90 -34.24 34.81
CA ASP A 838 -7.11 -33.38 35.72
C ASP A 838 -6.39 -32.20 35.03
N ASN A 839 -5.95 -32.37 33.78
CA ASN A 839 -5.29 -31.29 33.01
C ASN A 839 -6.22 -30.32 32.27
N SER A 840 -7.53 -30.51 32.33
CA SER A 840 -8.51 -29.78 31.51
C SER A 840 -9.72 -29.28 32.30
N LEU A 841 -9.85 -29.67 33.56
CA LEU A 841 -10.96 -29.21 34.39
C LEU A 841 -10.81 -27.70 34.72
N ASN A 842 -11.91 -26.95 34.66
CA ASN A 842 -11.90 -25.48 34.77
C ASN A 842 -11.67 -24.95 36.20
N TYR A 843 -12.12 -25.71 37.20
CA TYR A 843 -12.05 -25.36 38.62
C TYR A 843 -11.01 -26.21 39.38
N CYS A 844 -10.93 -26.05 40.70
CA CYS A 844 -10.09 -26.88 41.56
C CYS A 844 -10.96 -27.96 42.23
N TYR A 845 -10.62 -29.24 42.03
CA TYR A 845 -11.47 -30.38 42.41
C TYR A 845 -10.80 -31.24 43.48
N TYR A 846 -11.62 -31.80 44.37
CA TYR A 846 -11.16 -32.72 45.41
C TYR A 846 -12.12 -33.90 45.50
N ILE A 847 -11.58 -35.09 45.74
CA ILE A 847 -12.34 -36.31 45.99
C ILE A 847 -12.26 -36.62 47.48
N TYR A 848 -13.41 -36.80 48.11
CA TYR A 848 -13.58 -37.29 49.47
C TYR A 848 -14.06 -38.74 49.38
N GLU A 849 -13.12 -39.67 49.49
CA GLU A 849 -13.37 -41.09 49.36
C GLU A 849 -13.68 -41.69 50.73
N VAL A 850 -14.91 -42.19 50.87
CA VAL A 850 -15.39 -42.89 52.06
C VAL A 850 -15.20 -44.39 51.87
N THR A 851 -14.43 -45.01 52.75
CA THR A 851 -14.20 -46.45 52.75
C THR A 851 -14.89 -47.07 53.95
N VAL A 852 -15.96 -47.83 53.74
CA VAL A 852 -16.66 -48.59 54.79
C VAL A 852 -16.00 -49.97 54.94
N THR A 853 -15.53 -50.29 56.14
CA THR A 853 -14.83 -51.56 56.41
C THR A 853 -15.68 -52.57 57.17
N ARG A 854 -16.71 -52.13 57.89
CA ARG A 854 -17.65 -53.00 58.64
C ARG A 854 -19.02 -53.02 57.99
N ASP A 855 -19.57 -54.23 57.83
CA ASP A 855 -20.88 -54.48 57.22
C ASP A 855 -21.03 -53.93 55.79
N ALA A 856 -19.94 -53.76 55.04
CA ALA A 856 -19.96 -53.13 53.71
C ALA A 856 -20.86 -53.85 52.69
N GLY A 857 -21.06 -55.17 52.83
CA GLY A 857 -21.96 -55.95 51.98
C GLY A 857 -23.42 -56.00 52.44
N ASP A 858 -23.74 -55.46 53.62
CA ASP A 858 -25.12 -55.33 54.12
C ASP A 858 -25.70 -54.00 53.64
N TYR A 859 -26.81 -54.05 52.90
CA TYR A 859 -27.39 -52.86 52.29
C TYR A 859 -27.75 -51.78 53.31
N GLU A 860 -28.36 -52.13 54.44
CA GLU A 860 -28.81 -51.13 55.42
C GLU A 860 -27.65 -50.65 56.30
N LYS A 861 -26.84 -51.59 56.81
CA LYS A 861 -25.75 -51.27 57.75
C LYS A 861 -24.57 -50.60 57.06
N GLY A 862 -24.15 -51.10 55.89
CA GLY A 862 -23.06 -50.52 55.11
C GLY A 862 -23.37 -49.11 54.65
N ARG A 863 -24.60 -48.89 54.16
CA ARG A 863 -25.12 -47.57 53.77
C ARG A 863 -25.12 -46.59 54.94
N MET A 864 -25.59 -47.01 56.11
CA MET A 864 -25.59 -46.16 57.31
C MET A 864 -24.17 -45.83 57.79
N ASN A 865 -23.27 -46.81 57.80
CA ASN A 865 -21.87 -46.61 58.20
C ASN A 865 -21.17 -45.56 57.30
N GLY A 866 -21.36 -45.62 55.98
CA GLY A 866 -20.79 -44.63 55.07
C GLY A 866 -21.41 -43.24 55.21
N GLN A 867 -22.72 -43.13 55.42
CA GLN A 867 -23.38 -41.85 55.72
C GLN A 867 -22.81 -41.18 56.97
N LEU A 868 -22.56 -41.97 58.03
CA LEU A 868 -21.97 -41.48 59.28
C LEU A 868 -20.52 -41.04 59.10
N LEU A 869 -19.72 -41.77 58.32
CA LEU A 869 -18.34 -41.39 57.99
C LEU A 869 -18.30 -40.07 57.21
N ALA A 870 -19.10 -39.93 56.15
CA ALA A 870 -19.18 -38.71 55.35
C ALA A 870 -19.61 -37.50 56.20
N ASN A 871 -20.64 -37.66 57.03
CA ASN A 871 -21.13 -36.62 57.93
C ASN A 871 -20.09 -36.19 58.97
N LYS A 872 -19.32 -37.15 59.50
CA LYS A 872 -18.33 -36.90 60.54
C LYS A 872 -17.06 -36.24 60.03
N PHE A 873 -16.59 -36.59 58.83
CA PHE A 873 -15.27 -36.18 58.35
C PHE A 873 -15.29 -35.36 57.04
N ALA A 874 -16.04 -35.77 56.02
CA ALA A 874 -16.05 -35.06 54.74
C ALA A 874 -16.77 -33.72 54.84
N VAL A 875 -18.01 -33.71 55.35
CA VAL A 875 -18.85 -32.50 55.41
C VAL A 875 -18.19 -31.36 56.21
N PRO A 876 -17.62 -31.59 57.41
CA PRO A 876 -16.98 -30.51 58.16
C PRO A 876 -15.75 -29.94 57.47
N ASP A 877 -14.91 -30.77 56.83
CA ASP A 877 -13.72 -30.27 56.09
C ASP A 877 -14.15 -29.43 54.87
N ILE A 878 -15.14 -29.88 54.10
CA ILE A 878 -15.70 -29.15 52.94
C ILE A 878 -16.20 -27.76 53.36
N ILE A 879 -16.93 -27.67 54.48
CA ILE A 879 -17.43 -26.39 55.03
C ILE A 879 -16.27 -25.51 55.50
N ASN A 880 -15.35 -26.06 56.29
CA ASN A 880 -14.22 -25.31 56.85
C ASN A 880 -13.28 -24.76 55.76
N GLN A 881 -13.10 -25.50 54.68
CA GLN A 881 -12.30 -25.11 53.52
C GLN A 881 -13.06 -24.24 52.51
N ARG A 882 -14.34 -23.93 52.78
CA ARG A 882 -15.21 -23.04 52.00
C ARG A 882 -15.35 -23.44 50.53
N PHE A 883 -15.55 -24.74 50.28
CA PHE A 883 -15.87 -25.23 48.95
C PHE A 883 -17.16 -24.60 48.41
N LYS A 884 -17.21 -24.35 47.10
CA LYS A 884 -18.34 -23.67 46.44
C LYS A 884 -19.45 -24.63 46.02
N LEU A 885 -19.11 -25.91 45.83
CA LEU A 885 -20.03 -26.97 45.46
C LEU A 885 -19.53 -28.29 46.06
N ALA A 886 -20.46 -29.09 46.58
CA ALA A 886 -20.22 -30.48 46.97
C ALA A 886 -21.23 -31.37 46.25
N ILE A 887 -20.76 -32.51 45.74
CA ILE A 887 -21.55 -33.46 44.97
C ILE A 887 -21.35 -34.83 45.62
N ASP A 888 -22.45 -35.44 46.08
CA ASP A 888 -22.46 -36.80 46.60
C ASP A 888 -22.88 -37.76 45.49
N ILE A 889 -22.07 -38.79 45.25
CA ILE A 889 -22.21 -39.70 44.11
C ILE A 889 -22.86 -41.00 44.56
N HIS A 890 -23.85 -41.47 43.81
CA HIS A 890 -24.60 -42.72 44.02
C HIS A 890 -24.84 -43.42 42.68
#